data_AF-A0A7C6LV73-F1
#
_entry.id   AF-A0A7C6LV73-F1
#
_cell.length_a   1.000
_cell.length_b   1.000
_cell.length_c   1.000
_cell.angle_alpha   90.00
_cell.angle_beta   90.00
_cell.angle_gamma   90.00
#
_symmetry.space_group_name_H-M   'P 1'
#
loop_
_entity.id
_entity.type
_entity.pdbx_description
1 polymer ?
#
loop_
_entity_poly.entity_id
_entity_poly.type
_entity_poly.pdbx_seq_one_letter_code
_entity_poly.pdbx_strand_id
1 'polypeptide(L)'
;MTAAATPESRRSRPTALIIVVLALCGTLVSLQQTLVLPLLPDFPEILGTSADNASWLVTITLLTAAVGTPIVSRLADMFGKRLMLITCMWSVIIGSLIAALSSNLALVILGRGFTGLGACLVPVGISIMRDHLPAERVSSGVALMSATLGIGGAVGMPLAGLIYENLDWHAIFLVSGGFAVVMLIAVHLVVPESAVKTRGRFDYAGAMLLSVALTCFLLAVSKAGTWGWGSPRTLILLTVAALVLSAWVPWELRASQPLVDIRTSTRRTVLLTNTASVLTGYAMFANFLTSIQQVQMPVESGYGFGLSVMTAGLVMLPSGILMVIMAPVAGVLVTRFGPRAVIISGSLIMAVGFVGRVVWHSSVLEVVLTSGLAALGTALAFAAMPVLIMASVPITETASANGLNTLLRSIGTASASAMVAAVFTVFAAPVGDGTLVPTFTGYQVIFWTGTLAALLAAMTAAFIRRPTRMREEDGVPAPVGERIRVGVPGDQPEVLVRGRVTGPKGRPMRHAVATVLQPDGEHVDWGRTDNEGRFALALPEEGTYVLVVSAEGWAPHSSIVELSADECADIVLTRRLLLAGQVTDDGEPIGGVMIALIKHSGEYAGTATADDTGHFELGLPPAGRYVLTAVDHATDRTASRLLTVLGASTTLDIDLVTVIPRQGDRTGAPGGVSTSLPRG
;
A
#
# COMPACT_ATOMS: atom_id res chain seq x y z
N MET A 1 11.18 27.45 -49.48
CA MET A 1 9.88 27.44 -48.79
C MET A 1 9.35 26.02 -48.77
N THR A 2 9.77 25.24 -47.78
CA THR A 2 9.25 23.89 -47.50
C THR A 2 8.26 24.04 -46.37
N ALA A 3 6.97 23.92 -46.68
CA ALA A 3 5.89 24.01 -45.70
C ALA A 3 6.06 22.88 -44.67
N ALA A 4 6.20 23.28 -43.40
CA ALA A 4 6.21 22.36 -42.28
C ALA A 4 4.85 21.66 -42.21
N ALA A 5 4.87 20.33 -42.26
CA ALA A 5 3.69 19.52 -42.01
C ALA A 5 3.22 19.77 -40.58
N THR A 6 2.00 20.27 -40.43
CA THR A 6 1.30 20.32 -39.14
C THR A 6 1.18 18.91 -38.58
N PRO A 7 1.58 18.65 -37.33
CA PRO A 7 1.42 17.33 -36.73
C PRO A 7 -0.08 17.01 -36.64
N GLU A 8 -0.50 15.91 -37.26
CA GLU A 8 -1.86 15.39 -37.12
C GLU A 8 -2.16 15.16 -35.63
N SER A 9 -3.16 15.87 -35.09
CA SER A 9 -3.68 15.62 -33.76
C SER A 9 -4.27 14.20 -33.73
N ARG A 10 -3.51 13.22 -33.23
CA ARG A 10 -4.06 11.90 -32.89
C ARG A 10 -5.24 12.12 -31.96
N ARG A 11 -6.46 11.76 -32.41
CA ARG A 11 -7.69 11.82 -31.61
C ARG A 11 -7.44 11.14 -30.26
N SER A 12 -7.38 11.95 -29.21
CA SER A 12 -7.33 11.49 -27.81
C SER A 12 -8.46 10.50 -27.59
N ARG A 13 -8.11 9.27 -27.17
CA ARG A 13 -9.12 8.24 -26.86
C ARG A 13 -9.91 8.72 -25.64
N PRO A 14 -11.24 8.59 -25.63
CA PRO A 14 -12.05 9.14 -24.54
C PRO A 14 -11.66 8.50 -23.21
N THR A 15 -11.13 9.30 -22.29
CA THR A 15 -10.71 8.91 -20.92
C THR A 15 -11.76 8.06 -20.19
N ALA A 16 -13.04 8.34 -20.42
CA ALA A 16 -14.16 7.57 -19.85
C ALA A 16 -14.16 6.11 -20.31
N LEU A 17 -13.79 5.84 -21.57
CA LEU A 17 -13.71 4.48 -22.10
C LEU A 17 -12.58 3.68 -21.45
N ILE A 18 -11.43 4.31 -21.16
CA ILE A 18 -10.33 3.67 -20.42
C ILE A 18 -10.81 3.27 -19.01
N ILE A 19 -11.48 4.18 -18.31
CA ILE A 19 -12.05 3.90 -16.97
C ILE A 19 -13.01 2.72 -17.01
N VAL A 20 -13.95 2.72 -17.96
CA VAL A 20 -14.95 1.65 -18.10
C VAL A 20 -14.30 0.31 -18.42
N VAL A 21 -13.38 0.26 -19.39
CA VAL A 21 -12.70 -1.00 -19.76
C VAL A 21 -11.90 -1.57 -18.59
N LEU A 22 -11.15 -0.72 -17.88
CA LEU A 22 -10.38 -1.17 -16.71
C LEU A 22 -11.32 -1.62 -15.59
N ALA A 23 -12.39 -0.88 -15.27
CA ALA A 23 -13.39 -1.31 -14.30
C ALA A 23 -14.06 -2.64 -14.68
N LEU A 24 -14.34 -2.89 -15.96
CA LEU A 24 -14.84 -4.19 -16.41
C LEU A 24 -13.80 -5.30 -16.22
N CYS A 25 -12.50 -5.01 -16.35
CA CYS A 25 -11.45 -5.96 -15.96
C CYS A 25 -11.48 -6.25 -14.45
N GLY A 26 -11.70 -5.25 -13.60
CA GLY A 26 -11.91 -5.47 -12.16
C GLY A 26 -13.17 -6.30 -11.86
N THR A 27 -14.20 -6.19 -12.70
CA THR A 27 -15.44 -6.98 -12.59
C THR A 27 -15.19 -8.44 -12.96
N LEU A 28 -14.41 -8.69 -14.01
CA LEU A 28 -13.96 -10.03 -14.39
C LEU A 28 -13.28 -10.75 -13.21
N VAL A 29 -12.32 -10.07 -12.56
CA VAL A 29 -11.64 -10.62 -11.37
C VAL A 29 -12.63 -10.98 -10.27
N SER A 30 -13.56 -10.08 -9.97
CA SER A 30 -14.54 -10.30 -8.92
C SER A 30 -15.48 -11.47 -9.24
N LEU A 31 -15.97 -11.58 -10.48
CA LEU A 31 -16.80 -12.71 -10.93
C LEU A 31 -16.06 -14.05 -10.83
N GLN A 32 -14.79 -14.11 -11.23
CA GLN A 32 -13.99 -15.34 -11.13
C GLN A 32 -13.80 -15.84 -9.70
N GLN A 33 -13.76 -14.90 -8.74
CA GLN A 33 -13.65 -15.22 -7.33
C GLN A 33 -14.97 -15.74 -6.77
N THR A 34 -16.12 -15.24 -7.25
CA THR A 34 -17.44 -15.53 -6.67
C THR A 34 -18.23 -16.63 -7.36
N LEU A 35 -17.99 -16.90 -8.65
CA LEU A 35 -18.77 -17.88 -9.41
C LEU A 35 -18.60 -19.34 -8.92
N VAL A 36 -17.46 -19.67 -8.32
CA VAL A 36 -17.14 -21.05 -7.88
C VAL A 36 -17.59 -21.31 -6.44
N LEU A 37 -17.75 -20.25 -5.63
CA LEU A 37 -18.04 -20.36 -4.20
C LEU A 37 -19.34 -21.11 -3.88
N PRO A 38 -20.48 -20.86 -4.57
CA PRO A 38 -21.74 -21.52 -4.26
C PRO A 38 -21.75 -23.02 -4.56
N LEU A 39 -20.96 -23.47 -5.55
CA LEU A 39 -20.85 -24.87 -5.94
C LEU A 39 -19.82 -25.64 -5.11
N LEU A 40 -19.10 -24.97 -4.20
CA LEU A 40 -18.07 -25.60 -3.37
C LEU A 40 -18.55 -26.85 -2.60
N PRO A 41 -19.76 -26.86 -2.03
CA PRO A 41 -20.32 -28.05 -1.38
C PRO A 41 -20.59 -29.23 -2.31
N ASP A 42 -20.85 -28.97 -3.60
CA ASP A 42 -21.27 -29.98 -4.58
C ASP A 42 -20.07 -30.59 -5.33
N PHE A 43 -18.96 -29.87 -5.46
CA PHE A 43 -17.75 -30.36 -6.14
C PHE A 43 -17.20 -31.71 -5.66
N PRO A 44 -17.29 -32.10 -4.37
CA PRO A 44 -16.93 -33.46 -3.93
C PRO A 44 -17.67 -34.55 -4.71
N GLU A 45 -18.97 -34.39 -4.95
CA GLU A 45 -19.78 -35.34 -5.71
C GLU A 45 -19.49 -35.23 -7.21
N ILE A 46 -19.48 -34.00 -7.75
CA ILE A 46 -19.25 -33.71 -9.18
C ILE A 46 -17.90 -34.28 -9.67
N LEU A 47 -16.85 -34.15 -8.86
CA LEU A 47 -15.48 -34.54 -9.22
C LEU A 47 -15.04 -35.87 -8.58
N GLY A 48 -15.93 -36.56 -7.87
CA GLY A 48 -15.63 -37.81 -7.18
C GLY A 48 -14.47 -37.70 -6.19
N THR A 49 -14.48 -36.66 -5.35
CA THR A 49 -13.38 -36.33 -4.44
C THR A 49 -13.87 -35.95 -3.04
N SER A 50 -12.95 -35.64 -2.12
CA SER A 50 -13.29 -35.19 -0.75
C SER A 50 -13.52 -33.68 -0.69
N ALA A 51 -14.25 -33.19 0.32
CA ALA A 51 -14.41 -31.76 0.59
C ALA A 51 -13.07 -31.03 0.80
N ASP A 52 -12.08 -31.69 1.42
CA ASP A 52 -10.73 -31.14 1.53
C ASP A 52 -10.06 -30.99 0.16
N ASN A 53 -10.21 -31.97 -0.72
CA ASN A 53 -9.68 -31.88 -2.08
C ASN A 53 -10.42 -30.81 -2.92
N ALA A 54 -11.74 -30.73 -2.85
CA ALA A 54 -12.55 -29.75 -3.57
C ALA A 54 -12.24 -28.30 -3.13
N SER A 55 -11.98 -28.06 -1.84
CA SER A 55 -11.64 -26.72 -1.34
C SER A 55 -10.36 -26.13 -1.96
N TRP A 56 -9.49 -26.96 -2.55
CA TRP A 56 -8.34 -26.48 -3.33
C TRP A 56 -8.73 -25.63 -4.54
N LEU A 57 -9.94 -25.80 -5.09
CA LEU A 57 -10.45 -24.98 -6.20
C LEU A 57 -10.52 -23.49 -5.82
N VAL A 58 -10.75 -23.16 -4.54
CA VAL A 58 -10.69 -21.78 -4.04
C VAL A 58 -9.28 -21.46 -3.57
N THR A 59 -8.65 -22.34 -2.79
CA THR A 59 -7.31 -22.11 -2.21
C THR A 59 -6.27 -21.77 -3.27
N ILE A 60 -6.20 -22.53 -4.37
CA ILE A 60 -5.17 -22.33 -5.40
C ILE A 60 -5.29 -20.97 -6.09
N THR A 61 -6.51 -20.44 -6.24
CA THR A 61 -6.73 -19.13 -6.88
C THR A 61 -6.30 -17.98 -6.01
N LEU A 62 -6.57 -18.06 -4.70
CA LEU A 62 -6.12 -17.07 -3.73
C LEU A 62 -4.60 -17.10 -3.59
N LEU A 63 -4.02 -18.31 -3.60
CA LEU A 63 -2.57 -18.53 -3.52
C LEU A 63 -1.83 -17.90 -4.71
N THR A 64 -2.28 -18.23 -5.93
CA THR A 64 -1.72 -17.69 -7.17
C THR A 64 -1.97 -16.20 -7.33
N ALA A 65 -3.12 -15.69 -6.89
CA ALA A 65 -3.38 -14.25 -6.82
C ALA A 65 -2.38 -13.55 -5.90
N ALA A 66 -2.18 -14.06 -4.68
CA ALA A 66 -1.31 -13.44 -3.69
C ALA A 66 0.17 -13.45 -4.11
N VAL A 67 0.65 -14.58 -4.67
CA VAL A 67 2.03 -14.70 -5.15
C VAL A 67 2.24 -13.91 -6.45
N GLY A 68 1.28 -13.99 -7.37
CA GLY A 68 1.37 -13.35 -8.68
C GLY A 68 1.28 -11.83 -8.61
N THR A 69 0.47 -11.27 -7.70
CA THR A 69 0.23 -9.82 -7.62
C THR A 69 1.52 -8.99 -7.49
N PRO A 70 2.41 -9.21 -6.50
CA PRO A 70 3.64 -8.42 -6.38
C PRO A 70 4.59 -8.62 -7.56
N ILE A 71 4.67 -9.85 -8.09
CA ILE A 71 5.52 -10.20 -9.24
C ILE A 71 5.05 -9.47 -10.50
N VAL A 72 3.78 -9.64 -10.87
CA VAL A 72 3.19 -9.02 -12.06
C VAL A 72 3.17 -7.51 -11.93
N SER A 73 2.88 -6.97 -10.73
CA SER A 73 2.88 -5.52 -10.51
C SER A 73 4.28 -4.92 -10.72
N ARG A 74 5.33 -5.60 -10.25
CA ARG A 74 6.71 -5.17 -10.52
C ARG A 74 7.08 -5.30 -12.00
N LEU A 75 6.70 -6.40 -12.63
CA LEU A 75 6.90 -6.60 -14.07
C LEU A 75 6.14 -5.55 -14.90
N ALA A 76 4.98 -5.08 -14.43
CA ALA A 76 4.19 -4.03 -15.09
C ALA A 76 4.92 -2.69 -15.07
N ASP A 77 5.51 -2.32 -13.93
CA ASP A 77 6.34 -1.11 -13.83
C ASP A 77 7.63 -1.23 -14.67
N MET A 78 8.17 -2.44 -14.91
CA MET A 78 9.41 -2.65 -15.67
C MET A 78 9.23 -2.79 -17.18
N PHE A 79 8.30 -3.64 -17.62
CA PHE A 79 8.15 -4.05 -19.02
C PHE A 79 7.01 -3.33 -19.74
N GLY A 80 6.03 -2.81 -18.98
CA GLY A 80 4.85 -2.11 -19.50
C GLY A 80 3.57 -2.64 -18.89
N LYS A 81 2.69 -1.72 -18.51
CA LYS A 81 1.45 -2.02 -17.78
C LYS A 81 0.40 -2.69 -18.67
N ARG A 82 0.29 -2.27 -19.94
CA ARG A 82 -0.65 -2.87 -20.89
C ARG A 82 -0.24 -4.30 -21.26
N LEU A 83 1.05 -4.52 -21.49
CA LEU A 83 1.58 -5.87 -21.74
C LEU A 83 1.22 -6.83 -20.61
N MET A 84 1.40 -6.41 -19.35
CA MET A 84 1.04 -7.25 -18.20
C MET A 84 -0.46 -7.48 -18.05
N LEU A 85 -1.31 -6.49 -18.37
CA LEU A 85 -2.77 -6.74 -18.43
C LEU A 85 -3.12 -7.83 -19.45
N ILE A 86 -2.52 -7.78 -20.64
CA ILE A 86 -2.73 -8.77 -21.71
C ILE A 86 -2.24 -10.15 -21.26
N THR A 87 -1.07 -10.24 -20.64
CA THR A 87 -0.53 -11.50 -20.11
C THR A 87 -1.44 -12.12 -19.06
N CYS A 88 -1.95 -11.32 -18.11
CA CYS A 88 -2.92 -11.79 -17.11
C CYS A 88 -4.22 -12.25 -17.76
N MET A 89 -4.71 -11.55 -18.78
CA MET A 89 -5.92 -11.93 -19.50
C MET A 89 -5.75 -13.26 -20.23
N TRP A 90 -4.62 -13.48 -20.89
CA TRP A 90 -4.28 -14.76 -21.51
C TRP A 90 -4.20 -15.88 -20.47
N SER A 91 -3.56 -15.63 -19.33
CA SER A 91 -3.52 -16.58 -18.22
C SER A 91 -4.94 -16.98 -17.79
N VAL A 92 -5.82 -15.99 -17.60
CA VAL A 92 -7.22 -16.24 -17.27
C VAL A 92 -7.91 -17.08 -18.34
N ILE A 93 -7.77 -16.74 -19.62
CA ILE A 93 -8.42 -17.46 -20.73
C ILE A 93 -7.95 -18.92 -20.77
N ILE A 94 -6.64 -19.14 -20.69
CA ILE A 94 -6.04 -20.48 -20.67
C ILE A 94 -6.55 -21.27 -19.46
N GLY A 95 -6.56 -20.64 -18.28
CA GLY A 95 -7.05 -21.28 -17.05
C GLY A 95 -8.52 -21.67 -17.12
N SER A 96 -9.37 -20.76 -17.62
CA SER A 96 -10.79 -21.01 -17.85
C SER A 96 -11.01 -22.12 -18.87
N LEU A 97 -10.23 -22.18 -19.95
CA LEU A 97 -10.32 -23.27 -20.95
C LEU A 97 -9.92 -24.63 -20.37
N ILE A 98 -8.82 -24.70 -19.60
CA ILE A 98 -8.38 -25.94 -18.94
C ILE A 98 -9.47 -26.46 -18.00
N ALA A 99 -10.08 -25.58 -17.21
CA ALA A 99 -11.15 -25.95 -16.28
C ALA A 99 -12.46 -26.31 -17.00
N ALA A 100 -12.81 -25.61 -18.08
CA ALA A 100 -14.02 -25.88 -18.85
C ALA A 100 -13.96 -27.18 -19.65
N LEU A 101 -12.77 -27.62 -20.06
CA LEU A 101 -12.58 -28.82 -20.88
C LEU A 101 -12.19 -30.05 -20.07
N SER A 102 -12.25 -29.97 -18.74
CA SER A 102 -11.79 -31.05 -17.86
C SER A 102 -12.73 -31.28 -16.69
N SER A 103 -13.02 -32.56 -16.43
CA SER A 103 -13.69 -33.02 -15.21
C SER A 103 -12.72 -33.69 -14.23
N ASN A 104 -11.41 -33.57 -14.46
CA ASN A 104 -10.38 -34.07 -13.54
C ASN A 104 -9.99 -32.98 -12.55
N LEU A 105 -10.11 -33.25 -11.24
CA LEU A 105 -9.80 -32.30 -10.18
C LEU A 105 -8.44 -31.60 -10.35
N ALA A 106 -7.36 -32.34 -10.66
CA ALA A 106 -6.03 -31.74 -10.77
C ALA A 106 -5.93 -30.71 -11.90
N LEU A 107 -6.59 -30.99 -13.03
CA LEU A 107 -6.66 -30.07 -14.16
C LEU A 107 -7.55 -28.86 -13.85
N VAL A 108 -8.68 -29.05 -13.18
CA VAL A 108 -9.51 -27.91 -12.74
C VAL A 108 -8.76 -27.04 -11.74
N ILE A 109 -8.03 -27.63 -10.78
CA ILE A 109 -7.13 -26.90 -9.86
C ILE A 109 -6.06 -26.13 -10.63
N LEU A 110 -5.44 -26.75 -11.65
CA LEU A 110 -4.45 -26.08 -12.50
C LEU A 110 -5.07 -24.88 -13.23
N GLY A 111 -6.23 -25.07 -13.86
CA GLY A 111 -6.97 -24.02 -14.55
C GLY A 111 -7.34 -22.87 -13.61
N ARG A 112 -7.82 -23.20 -12.41
CA ARG A 112 -8.08 -22.24 -11.33
C ARG A 112 -6.80 -21.47 -10.97
N GLY A 113 -5.66 -22.14 -10.82
CA GLY A 113 -4.37 -21.49 -10.56
C GLY A 113 -4.02 -20.42 -11.61
N PHE A 114 -4.19 -20.73 -12.89
CA PHE A 114 -4.00 -19.75 -13.97
C PHE A 114 -4.98 -18.57 -13.90
N THR A 115 -6.25 -18.81 -13.54
CA THR A 115 -7.23 -17.72 -13.37
C THR A 115 -6.92 -16.80 -12.19
N GLY A 116 -6.22 -17.29 -11.16
CA GLY A 116 -5.84 -16.47 -9.99
C GLY A 116 -4.90 -15.31 -10.36
N LEU A 117 -4.10 -15.45 -11.42
CA LEU A 117 -3.28 -14.34 -11.96
C LEU A 117 -4.13 -13.17 -12.48
N GLY A 118 -5.43 -13.36 -12.72
CA GLY A 118 -6.37 -12.30 -13.04
C GLY A 118 -6.43 -11.21 -11.96
N ALA A 119 -6.19 -11.53 -10.68
CA ALA A 119 -6.20 -10.54 -9.59
C ALA A 119 -5.23 -9.37 -9.81
N CYS A 120 -4.17 -9.58 -10.60
CA CYS A 120 -3.18 -8.56 -10.93
C CYS A 120 -3.74 -7.46 -11.85
N LEU A 121 -4.88 -7.69 -12.54
CA LEU A 121 -5.53 -6.69 -13.38
C LEU A 121 -5.92 -5.44 -12.60
N VAL A 122 -6.24 -5.57 -11.30
CA VAL A 122 -6.66 -4.46 -10.44
C VAL A 122 -5.52 -3.46 -10.18
N PRO A 123 -4.40 -3.84 -9.54
CA PRO A 123 -3.32 -2.90 -9.27
C PRO A 123 -2.66 -2.35 -10.54
N VAL A 124 -2.54 -3.17 -11.59
CA VAL A 124 -2.01 -2.71 -12.88
C VAL A 124 -2.97 -1.72 -13.55
N GLY A 125 -4.28 -1.97 -13.50
CA GLY A 125 -5.30 -1.05 -14.00
C GLY A 125 -5.30 0.29 -13.27
N ILE A 126 -5.20 0.29 -11.94
CA ILE A 126 -5.06 1.51 -11.13
C ILE A 126 -3.80 2.29 -11.56
N SER A 127 -2.71 1.58 -11.83
CA SER A 127 -1.46 2.18 -12.30
C SER A 127 -1.60 2.84 -13.68
N ILE A 128 -2.35 2.24 -14.61
CA ILE A 128 -2.65 2.85 -15.91
C ILE A 128 -3.56 4.07 -15.76
N MET A 129 -4.51 4.02 -14.82
CA MET A 129 -5.39 5.15 -14.52
C MET A 129 -4.59 6.36 -14.04
N ARG A 130 -3.55 6.16 -13.21
CA ARG A 130 -2.64 7.24 -12.80
C ARG A 130 -1.93 7.88 -13.98
N ASP A 131 -1.42 7.07 -14.91
CA ASP A 131 -0.58 7.54 -16.02
C ASP A 131 -1.37 8.27 -17.12
N HIS A 132 -2.66 7.98 -17.32
CA HIS A 132 -3.40 8.42 -18.51
C HIS A 132 -4.66 9.25 -18.22
N LEU A 133 -5.09 9.36 -16.97
CA LEU A 133 -6.26 10.18 -16.62
C LEU A 133 -5.79 11.53 -16.11
N PRO A 134 -6.54 12.61 -16.41
CA PRO A 134 -6.31 13.89 -15.75
C PRO A 134 -6.58 13.74 -14.25
N ALA A 135 -5.85 14.51 -13.43
CA ALA A 135 -5.78 14.36 -11.98
C ALA A 135 -7.16 14.33 -11.30
N GLU A 136 -8.14 15.08 -11.83
CA GLU A 136 -9.50 15.17 -11.28
C GLU A 136 -10.30 13.87 -11.49
N ARG A 137 -9.95 13.07 -12.51
CA ARG A 137 -10.66 11.82 -12.86
C ARG A 137 -9.99 10.58 -12.29
N VAL A 138 -8.72 10.64 -11.90
CA VAL A 138 -7.99 9.50 -11.31
C VAL A 138 -8.74 8.94 -10.11
N SER A 139 -9.16 9.79 -9.16
CA SER A 139 -9.87 9.32 -7.96
C SER A 139 -11.18 8.61 -8.28
N SER A 140 -11.95 9.13 -9.24
CA SER A 140 -13.23 8.53 -9.64
C SER A 140 -13.05 7.22 -10.42
N GLY A 141 -12.04 7.15 -11.31
CA GLY A 141 -11.73 5.92 -12.04
C GLY A 141 -11.24 4.80 -11.11
N VAL A 142 -10.35 5.12 -10.19
CA VAL A 142 -9.84 4.19 -9.17
C VAL A 142 -10.95 3.75 -8.23
N ALA A 143 -11.84 4.66 -7.83
CA ALA A 143 -13.01 4.31 -7.04
C ALA A 143 -13.90 3.30 -7.76
N LEU A 144 -14.17 3.52 -9.06
CA LEU A 144 -14.94 2.59 -9.87
C LEU A 144 -14.26 1.22 -9.97
N MET A 145 -12.93 1.19 -10.17
CA MET A 145 -12.13 -0.04 -10.18
C MET A 145 -12.25 -0.82 -8.87
N SER A 146 -12.20 -0.13 -7.72
CA SER A 146 -12.34 -0.78 -6.41
C SER A 146 -13.77 -1.26 -6.13
N ALA A 147 -14.79 -0.58 -6.66
CA ALA A 147 -16.19 -0.94 -6.46
C ALA A 147 -16.63 -2.20 -7.22
N THR A 148 -15.84 -2.66 -8.21
CA THR A 148 -16.13 -3.88 -8.98
C THR A 148 -16.17 -5.13 -8.10
N LEU A 149 -15.51 -5.10 -6.94
CA LEU A 149 -15.60 -6.14 -5.92
C LEU A 149 -17.03 -6.36 -5.42
N GLY A 150 -17.82 -5.28 -5.33
CA GLY A 150 -19.24 -5.36 -4.99
C GLY A 150 -20.07 -6.05 -6.07
N ILE A 151 -19.68 -5.87 -7.35
CA ILE A 151 -20.36 -6.47 -8.50
C ILE A 151 -20.22 -7.99 -8.47
N GLY A 152 -19.02 -8.55 -8.26
CA GLY A 152 -18.88 -10.00 -8.29
C GLY A 152 -19.62 -10.67 -7.13
N GLY A 153 -19.75 -10.04 -5.97
CA GLY A 153 -20.62 -10.53 -4.90
C GLY A 153 -22.10 -10.52 -5.28
N ALA A 154 -22.61 -9.38 -5.73
CA ALA A 154 -24.02 -9.20 -6.05
C ALA A 154 -24.49 -9.99 -7.29
N VAL A 155 -23.65 -10.06 -8.32
CA VAL A 155 -24.00 -10.68 -9.61
C VAL A 155 -23.48 -12.11 -9.70
N GLY A 156 -22.27 -12.37 -9.20
CA GLY A 156 -21.59 -13.64 -9.43
C GLY A 156 -22.28 -14.83 -8.79
N MET A 157 -22.87 -14.70 -7.60
CA MET A 157 -23.55 -15.84 -6.96
C MET A 157 -24.91 -16.18 -7.59
N PRO A 158 -25.83 -15.22 -7.84
CA PRO A 158 -27.03 -15.52 -8.63
C PRO A 158 -26.70 -16.07 -10.01
N LEU A 159 -25.70 -15.50 -10.68
CA LEU A 159 -25.27 -15.98 -11.99
C LEU A 159 -24.71 -17.41 -11.92
N ALA A 160 -23.93 -17.75 -10.89
CA ALA A 160 -23.45 -19.11 -10.67
C ALA A 160 -24.59 -20.11 -10.49
N GLY A 161 -25.58 -19.78 -9.65
CA GLY A 161 -26.76 -20.61 -9.46
C GLY A 161 -27.55 -20.79 -10.75
N LEU A 162 -27.79 -19.70 -11.49
CA LEU A 162 -28.52 -19.75 -12.76
C LEU A 162 -27.81 -20.65 -13.79
N ILE A 163 -26.49 -20.49 -13.91
CA ILE A 163 -25.67 -21.30 -14.81
C ILE A 163 -25.72 -22.76 -14.37
N TYR A 164 -25.54 -23.05 -13.09
CA TYR A 164 -25.49 -24.42 -12.59
C TYR A 164 -26.84 -25.16 -12.67
N GLU A 165 -27.96 -24.46 -12.45
CA GLU A 165 -29.29 -25.05 -12.52
C GLU A 165 -29.78 -25.30 -13.96
N ASN A 166 -29.36 -24.46 -14.92
CA ASN A 166 -29.88 -24.49 -16.30
C ASN A 166 -28.86 -24.98 -17.34
N LEU A 167 -27.59 -24.94 -17.00
CA LEU A 167 -26.47 -25.36 -17.83
C LEU A 167 -25.57 -26.29 -17.01
N ASP A 168 -24.54 -26.81 -17.67
CA ASP A 168 -23.52 -27.62 -17.01
C ASP A 168 -22.53 -26.75 -16.21
N TRP A 169 -21.97 -27.26 -15.10
CA TRP A 169 -21.01 -26.53 -14.25
C TRP A 169 -19.75 -26.06 -15.00
N HIS A 170 -19.34 -26.74 -16.08
CA HIS A 170 -18.23 -26.31 -16.93
C HIS A 170 -18.52 -24.94 -17.59
N ALA A 171 -19.80 -24.58 -17.78
CA ALA A 171 -20.21 -23.30 -18.38
C ALA A 171 -19.80 -22.10 -17.52
N ILE A 172 -19.61 -22.27 -16.20
CA ILE A 172 -19.09 -21.22 -15.31
C ILE A 172 -17.70 -20.74 -15.78
N PHE A 173 -16.86 -21.71 -16.18
CA PHE A 173 -15.53 -21.44 -16.69
C PHE A 173 -15.56 -20.85 -18.10
N LEU A 174 -16.49 -21.32 -18.95
CA LEU A 174 -16.69 -20.75 -20.29
C LEU A 174 -17.17 -19.30 -20.26
N VAL A 175 -18.12 -18.95 -19.38
CA VAL A 175 -18.64 -17.57 -19.24
C VAL A 175 -17.53 -16.63 -18.77
N SER A 176 -16.76 -17.02 -17.75
CA SER A 176 -15.64 -16.21 -17.28
C SER A 176 -14.51 -16.09 -18.31
N GLY A 177 -14.19 -17.18 -19.02
CA GLY A 177 -13.20 -17.19 -20.10
C GLY A 177 -13.64 -16.33 -21.29
N GLY A 178 -14.91 -16.42 -21.69
CA GLY A 178 -15.51 -15.60 -22.73
C GLY A 178 -15.48 -14.11 -22.39
N PHE A 179 -15.82 -13.75 -21.14
CA PHE A 179 -15.71 -12.36 -20.69
C PHE A 179 -14.24 -11.87 -20.72
N ALA A 180 -13.29 -12.72 -20.36
CA ALA A 180 -11.86 -12.40 -20.47
C ALA A 180 -11.40 -12.21 -21.93
N VAL A 181 -11.93 -12.96 -22.89
CA VAL A 181 -11.66 -12.73 -24.33
C VAL A 181 -12.18 -11.36 -24.77
N VAL A 182 -13.40 -10.99 -24.38
CA VAL A 182 -13.96 -9.67 -24.69
C VAL A 182 -13.10 -8.56 -24.08
N MET A 183 -12.65 -8.74 -22.84
CA MET A 183 -11.76 -7.78 -22.16
C MET A 183 -10.36 -7.75 -22.76
N LEU A 184 -9.81 -8.87 -23.23
CA LEU A 184 -8.55 -8.91 -23.96
C LEU A 184 -8.62 -8.00 -25.20
N ILE A 185 -9.69 -8.14 -25.99
CA ILE A 185 -9.92 -7.33 -27.19
C ILE A 185 -10.10 -5.87 -26.79
N ALA A 186 -10.94 -5.57 -25.80
CA ALA A 186 -11.20 -4.21 -25.34
C ALA A 186 -9.92 -3.52 -24.83
N VAL A 187 -9.11 -4.20 -24.01
CA VAL A 187 -7.81 -3.68 -23.55
C VAL A 187 -6.87 -3.45 -24.72
N HIS A 188 -6.80 -4.37 -25.68
CA HIS A 188 -5.94 -4.21 -26.84
C HIS A 188 -6.35 -3.02 -27.73
N LEU A 189 -7.63 -2.71 -27.83
CA LEU A 189 -8.14 -1.63 -28.67
C LEU A 189 -8.11 -0.26 -27.96
N VAL A 190 -8.44 -0.23 -26.67
CA VAL A 190 -8.68 1.00 -25.92
C VAL A 190 -7.45 1.45 -25.13
N VAL A 191 -6.78 0.53 -24.44
CA VAL A 191 -5.75 0.88 -23.46
C VAL A 191 -4.43 1.19 -24.17
N PRO A 192 -3.87 2.40 -24.03
CA PRO A 192 -2.54 2.75 -24.53
C PRO A 192 -1.42 2.04 -23.73
N GLU A 193 -0.24 1.90 -24.33
CA GLU A 193 0.95 1.45 -23.59
C GLU A 193 1.53 2.61 -22.79
N SER A 194 1.92 2.37 -21.53
CA SER A 194 2.52 3.42 -20.69
C SER A 194 3.95 3.71 -21.13
N ALA A 195 4.29 5.00 -21.23
CA ALA A 195 5.65 5.48 -21.48
C ALA A 195 6.56 5.34 -20.24
N VAL A 196 5.97 5.26 -19.05
CA VAL A 196 6.71 5.20 -17.77
C VAL A 196 7.13 3.75 -17.51
N LYS A 197 8.43 3.48 -17.66
CA LYS A 197 9.03 2.17 -17.39
C LYS A 197 10.29 2.30 -16.55
N THR A 198 10.38 1.48 -15.51
CA THR A 198 11.56 1.37 -14.65
C THR A 198 12.55 0.38 -15.25
N ARG A 199 13.73 0.85 -15.69
CA ARG A 199 14.80 -0.04 -16.17
C ARG A 199 15.54 -0.67 -14.99
N GLY A 200 15.73 -1.98 -15.04
CA GLY A 200 16.39 -2.69 -13.95
C GLY A 200 16.47 -4.21 -14.15
N ARG A 201 17.16 -4.88 -13.22
CA ARG A 201 17.16 -6.33 -13.07
C ARG A 201 16.02 -6.72 -12.13
N PHE A 202 15.31 -7.79 -12.50
CA PHE A 202 14.25 -8.35 -11.66
C PHE A 202 14.86 -9.10 -10.46
N ASP A 203 14.34 -8.88 -9.26
CA ASP A 203 14.77 -9.59 -8.06
C ASP A 203 14.13 -10.98 -7.97
N TYR A 204 14.74 -11.95 -8.64
CA TYR A 204 14.30 -13.35 -8.62
C TYR A 204 14.39 -13.98 -7.23
N ALA A 205 15.38 -13.59 -6.42
CA ALA A 205 15.59 -14.14 -5.09
C ALA A 205 14.53 -13.62 -4.11
N GLY A 206 14.29 -12.32 -4.10
CA GLY A 206 13.20 -11.69 -3.33
C GLY A 206 11.84 -12.24 -3.75
N ALA A 207 11.60 -12.41 -5.05
CA ALA A 207 10.38 -13.04 -5.56
C ALA A 207 10.21 -14.48 -5.08
N MET A 208 11.26 -15.30 -5.11
CA MET A 208 11.19 -16.70 -4.66
C MET A 208 10.93 -16.78 -3.15
N LEU A 209 11.65 -15.99 -2.35
CA LEU A 209 11.47 -15.94 -0.90
C LEU A 209 10.05 -15.50 -0.53
N LEU A 210 9.55 -14.43 -1.15
CA LEU A 210 8.18 -13.96 -0.92
C LEU A 210 7.15 -15.01 -1.37
N SER A 211 7.38 -15.67 -2.50
CA SER A 211 6.50 -16.73 -3.01
C SER A 211 6.40 -17.90 -2.04
N VAL A 212 7.52 -18.37 -1.50
CA VAL A 212 7.56 -19.44 -0.49
C VAL A 212 6.85 -18.99 0.79
N ALA A 213 7.17 -17.80 1.30
CA ALA A 213 6.53 -17.25 2.50
C ALA A 213 5.01 -17.15 2.38
N LEU A 214 4.52 -16.52 1.31
CA LEU A 214 3.09 -16.35 1.05
C LEU A 214 2.41 -17.69 0.80
N THR A 215 3.08 -18.62 0.11
CA THR A 215 2.55 -19.95 -0.14
C THR A 215 2.33 -20.68 1.18
N CYS A 216 3.36 -20.75 2.03
CA CYS A 216 3.27 -21.40 3.33
C CYS A 216 2.22 -20.74 4.23
N PHE A 217 2.22 -19.41 4.31
CA PHE A 217 1.29 -18.66 5.16
C PHE A 217 -0.17 -18.85 4.71
N LEU A 218 -0.46 -18.60 3.43
CA LEU A 218 -1.83 -18.65 2.93
C LEU A 218 -2.35 -20.08 2.85
N LEU A 219 -1.50 -21.07 2.54
CA LEU A 219 -1.91 -22.46 2.57
C LEU A 219 -2.27 -22.89 3.99
N ALA A 220 -1.43 -22.54 4.98
CA ALA A 220 -1.71 -22.82 6.39
C ALA A 220 -3.05 -22.20 6.82
N VAL A 221 -3.25 -20.91 6.57
CA VAL A 221 -4.49 -20.20 6.98
C VAL A 221 -5.71 -20.72 6.23
N SER A 222 -5.59 -21.02 4.93
CA SER A 222 -6.71 -21.50 4.12
C SER A 222 -7.14 -22.92 4.47
N LYS A 223 -6.19 -23.77 4.89
CA LYS A 223 -6.43 -25.19 5.20
C LYS A 223 -6.49 -25.50 6.69
N ALA A 224 -6.20 -24.53 7.56
CA ALA A 224 -6.26 -24.73 9.01
C ALA A 224 -7.65 -25.16 9.49
N GLY A 225 -8.72 -24.77 8.79
CA GLY A 225 -10.08 -25.23 9.09
C GLY A 225 -10.28 -26.73 8.92
N THR A 226 -9.69 -27.33 7.88
CA THR A 226 -9.80 -28.78 7.60
C THR A 226 -8.70 -29.60 8.27
N TRP A 227 -7.46 -29.10 8.28
CA TRP A 227 -6.32 -29.79 8.88
C TRP A 227 -6.25 -29.63 10.40
N GLY A 228 -6.93 -28.61 10.95
CA GLY A 228 -6.87 -28.23 12.34
C GLY A 228 -5.68 -27.31 12.64
N TRP A 229 -5.93 -26.25 13.43
CA TRP A 229 -4.93 -25.25 13.80
C TRP A 229 -3.74 -25.79 14.58
N GLY A 230 -3.97 -26.79 15.44
CA GLY A 230 -2.92 -27.45 16.23
C GLY A 230 -2.18 -28.55 15.47
N SER A 231 -2.52 -28.82 14.21
CA SER A 231 -1.88 -29.89 13.46
C SER A 231 -0.41 -29.56 13.15
N PRO A 232 0.50 -30.55 13.20
CA PRO A 232 1.91 -30.33 12.86
C PRO A 232 2.11 -29.70 11.48
N ARG A 233 1.29 -30.08 10.49
CA ARG A 233 1.36 -29.53 9.12
C ARG A 233 1.12 -28.02 9.11
N THR A 234 0.06 -27.56 9.78
CA THR A 234 -0.29 -26.14 9.85
C THR A 234 0.78 -25.34 10.60
N LEU A 235 1.24 -25.86 11.74
CA LEU A 235 2.27 -25.21 12.55
C LEU A 235 3.62 -25.13 11.82
N ILE A 236 4.03 -26.19 11.10
CA ILE A 236 5.25 -26.19 10.29
C ILE A 236 5.16 -25.12 9.21
N LEU A 237 4.05 -25.05 8.47
CA LEU A 237 3.88 -24.04 7.42
C LEU A 237 3.89 -22.61 7.96
N LEU A 238 3.23 -22.35 9.10
CA LEU A 238 3.28 -21.04 9.76
C LEU A 238 4.69 -20.69 10.23
N THR A 239 5.41 -21.67 10.77
CA THR A 239 6.81 -21.49 11.23
C THR A 239 7.73 -21.20 10.05
N VAL A 240 7.63 -21.97 8.96
CA VAL A 240 8.39 -21.72 7.72
C VAL A 240 8.08 -20.35 7.15
N ALA A 241 6.80 -19.97 7.09
CA ALA A 241 6.41 -18.64 6.62
C ALA A 241 7.04 -17.53 7.49
N ALA A 242 7.00 -17.66 8.81
CA ALA A 242 7.59 -16.69 9.73
C ALA A 242 9.11 -16.58 9.57
N LEU A 243 9.82 -17.72 9.45
CA LEU A 243 11.26 -17.75 9.24
C LEU A 243 11.67 -17.15 7.89
N VAL A 244 10.97 -17.51 6.81
CA VAL A 244 11.26 -17.00 5.47
C VAL A 244 10.95 -15.51 5.37
N LEU A 245 9.84 -15.02 5.95
CA LEU A 245 9.55 -13.59 6.02
C LEU A 245 10.62 -12.83 6.81
N SER A 246 11.08 -13.40 7.93
CA SER A 246 12.14 -12.81 8.75
C SER A 246 13.47 -12.70 8.00
N ALA A 247 13.75 -13.62 7.07
CA ALA A 247 14.91 -13.56 6.17
C ALA A 247 14.67 -12.64 4.95
N TRP A 248 13.44 -12.55 4.46
CA TRP A 248 13.07 -11.77 3.28
C TRP A 248 13.14 -10.25 3.54
N VAL A 249 12.70 -9.78 4.70
CA VAL A 249 12.76 -8.34 5.05
C VAL A 249 14.19 -7.76 4.98
N PRO A 250 15.21 -8.35 5.65
CA PRO A 250 16.58 -7.84 5.55
C PRO A 250 17.19 -8.05 4.17
N TRP A 251 16.75 -9.07 3.40
CA TRP A 251 17.15 -9.24 2.00
C TRP A 251 16.68 -8.05 1.16
N GLU A 252 15.39 -7.71 1.21
CA GLU A 252 14.83 -6.61 0.42
C GLU A 252 15.37 -5.24 0.83
N LEU A 253 15.70 -5.04 2.10
CA LEU A 253 16.34 -3.80 2.56
C LEU A 253 17.76 -3.60 2.02
N ARG A 254 18.43 -4.68 1.61
CA ARG A 254 19.79 -4.70 1.04
C ARG A 254 19.79 -4.76 -0.49
N ALA A 255 18.73 -5.27 -1.10
CA ALA A 255 18.61 -5.40 -2.54
C ALA A 255 18.62 -4.01 -3.23
N SER A 256 19.34 -3.90 -4.35
CA SER A 256 19.44 -2.63 -5.11
C SER A 256 18.11 -2.22 -5.75
N GLN A 257 17.36 -3.22 -6.22
CA GLN A 257 16.14 -3.08 -7.00
C GLN A 257 15.15 -4.13 -6.46
N PRO A 258 14.64 -3.92 -5.25
CA PRO A 258 13.80 -4.89 -4.55
C PRO A 258 12.52 -5.21 -5.33
N LEU A 259 11.93 -6.39 -5.11
CA LEU A 259 10.59 -6.70 -5.64
C LEU A 259 9.57 -5.77 -4.97
N VAL A 260 9.70 -5.59 -3.66
CA VAL A 260 8.92 -4.64 -2.86
C VAL A 260 9.87 -3.70 -2.13
N ASP A 261 9.89 -2.40 -2.50
CA ASP A 261 10.67 -1.41 -1.74
C ASP A 261 10.06 -1.23 -0.34
N ILE A 262 10.65 -1.93 0.64
CA ILE A 262 10.27 -1.88 2.05
C ILE A 262 10.43 -0.46 2.61
N ARG A 263 11.39 0.33 2.13
CA ARG A 263 11.61 1.71 2.62
C ARG A 263 10.53 2.65 2.13
N THR A 264 10.00 2.43 0.94
CA THR A 264 8.83 3.16 0.43
C THR A 264 7.55 2.68 1.12
N SER A 265 7.43 1.36 1.32
CA SER A 265 6.27 0.74 1.97
C SER A 265 6.14 1.07 3.46
N THR A 266 7.25 1.34 4.15
CA THR A 266 7.28 1.73 5.58
C THR A 266 7.10 3.23 5.79
N ARG A 267 6.98 4.04 4.73
CA ARG A 267 6.56 5.45 4.87
C ARG A 267 5.22 5.49 5.58
N ARG A 268 5.11 6.35 6.59
CA ARG A 268 3.95 6.41 7.50
C ARG A 268 2.60 6.39 6.78
N THR A 269 2.46 7.15 5.68
CA THR A 269 1.21 7.16 4.90
C THR A 269 0.93 5.80 4.25
N VAL A 270 1.92 5.20 3.57
CA VAL A 270 1.75 3.90 2.90
C VAL A 270 1.51 2.78 3.92
N LEU A 271 2.31 2.73 4.98
CA LEU A 271 2.19 1.74 6.05
C LEU A 271 0.80 1.77 6.71
N LEU A 272 0.35 2.95 7.16
CA LEU A 272 -0.96 3.08 7.81
C LEU A 272 -2.12 2.81 6.85
N THR A 273 -2.01 3.19 5.57
CA THR A 273 -3.02 2.89 4.56
C THR A 273 -3.13 1.39 4.33
N ASN A 274 -1.99 0.71 4.26
CA ASN A 274 -1.90 -0.73 4.14
C ASN A 274 -2.46 -1.45 5.37
N THR A 275 -2.15 -0.99 6.59
CA THR A 275 -2.78 -1.50 7.81
C THR A 275 -4.30 -1.32 7.79
N ALA A 276 -4.80 -0.15 7.41
CA ALA A 276 -6.23 0.09 7.25
C ALA A 276 -6.85 -0.82 6.15
N SER A 277 -6.07 -1.18 5.12
CA SER A 277 -6.50 -2.09 4.05
C SER A 277 -6.65 -3.53 4.53
N VAL A 278 -5.74 -4.01 5.40
CA VAL A 278 -5.89 -5.33 6.06
C VAL A 278 -7.17 -5.37 6.90
N LEU A 279 -7.36 -4.35 7.74
CA LEU A 279 -8.52 -4.25 8.65
C LEU A 279 -9.84 -4.11 7.89
N THR A 280 -9.86 -3.30 6.84
CA THR A 280 -11.05 -3.12 6.00
C THR A 280 -11.32 -4.37 5.14
N GLY A 281 -10.28 -5.03 4.63
CA GLY A 281 -10.41 -6.32 3.95
C GLY A 281 -10.98 -7.41 4.84
N TYR A 282 -10.53 -7.47 6.11
CA TYR A 282 -11.11 -8.35 7.11
C TYR A 282 -12.61 -8.06 7.31
N ALA A 283 -12.95 -6.81 7.60
CA ALA A 283 -14.31 -6.39 7.87
C ALA A 283 -15.24 -6.63 6.66
N MET A 284 -14.81 -6.25 5.45
CA MET A 284 -15.56 -6.53 4.22
C MET A 284 -15.85 -8.03 4.08
N PHE A 285 -14.83 -8.88 4.17
CA PHE A 285 -14.99 -10.31 3.90
C PHE A 285 -15.83 -11.01 4.97
N ALA A 286 -15.71 -10.58 6.23
CA ALA A 286 -16.58 -11.02 7.32
C ALA A 286 -18.04 -10.66 7.04
N ASN A 287 -18.34 -9.42 6.63
CA ASN A 287 -19.69 -9.00 6.25
C ASN A 287 -20.23 -9.83 5.08
N PHE A 288 -19.40 -10.05 4.06
CA PHE A 288 -19.77 -10.80 2.87
C PHE A 288 -20.16 -12.25 3.21
N LEU A 289 -19.28 -13.01 3.87
CA LEU A 289 -19.55 -14.41 4.22
C LEU A 289 -20.77 -14.56 5.13
N THR A 290 -20.82 -13.78 6.21
CA THR A 290 -21.86 -13.93 7.23
C THR A 290 -23.24 -13.51 6.73
N SER A 291 -23.35 -12.46 5.91
CA SER A 291 -24.66 -12.01 5.41
C SER A 291 -25.33 -13.07 4.55
N ILE A 292 -24.57 -13.72 3.67
CA ILE A 292 -25.07 -14.78 2.79
C ILE A 292 -25.39 -16.05 3.59
N GLN A 293 -24.47 -16.47 4.46
CA GLN A 293 -24.69 -17.67 5.27
C GLN A 293 -25.91 -17.51 6.17
N GLN A 294 -26.10 -16.34 6.79
CA GLN A 294 -27.25 -16.08 7.65
C GLN A 294 -28.58 -16.23 6.92
N VAL A 295 -28.71 -15.66 5.72
CA VAL A 295 -29.99 -15.73 5.00
C VAL A 295 -30.31 -17.15 4.49
N GLN A 296 -29.29 -17.99 4.34
CA GLN A 296 -29.43 -19.40 3.98
C GLN A 296 -29.69 -20.31 5.19
N MET A 297 -29.41 -19.87 6.42
CA MET A 297 -29.59 -20.70 7.62
C MET A 297 -31.06 -21.15 7.76
N PRO A 298 -31.32 -22.40 8.22
CA PRO A 298 -32.67 -22.92 8.38
C PRO A 298 -33.54 -22.01 9.27
N VAL A 299 -34.83 -21.92 8.97
CA VAL A 299 -35.78 -21.11 9.76
C VAL A 299 -35.82 -21.56 11.23
N GLU A 300 -35.64 -22.86 11.46
CA GLU A 300 -35.56 -23.49 12.79
C GLU A 300 -34.43 -22.94 13.67
N SER A 301 -33.42 -22.31 13.08
CA SER A 301 -32.35 -21.64 13.84
C SER A 301 -32.82 -20.40 14.60
N GLY A 302 -34.02 -19.89 14.29
CA GLY A 302 -34.64 -18.72 14.92
C GLY A 302 -34.12 -17.36 14.42
N TYR A 303 -33.02 -17.34 13.65
CA TYR A 303 -32.47 -16.13 13.04
C TYR A 303 -32.20 -16.26 11.53
N GLY A 304 -32.21 -17.49 11.01
CA GLY A 304 -32.09 -17.81 9.60
C GLY A 304 -33.42 -17.70 8.85
N PHE A 305 -33.34 -17.57 7.52
CA PHE A 305 -34.51 -17.36 6.67
C PHE A 305 -34.79 -18.53 5.72
N GLY A 306 -33.96 -19.58 5.72
CA GLY A 306 -34.10 -20.78 4.89
C GLY A 306 -34.08 -20.50 3.38
N LEU A 307 -33.45 -19.40 2.95
CA LEU A 307 -33.46 -19.01 1.55
C LEU A 307 -32.51 -19.89 0.74
N SER A 308 -32.92 -20.24 -0.48
CA SER A 308 -32.04 -20.92 -1.44
C SER A 308 -30.83 -20.05 -1.80
N VAL A 309 -29.78 -20.68 -2.32
CA VAL A 309 -28.55 -20.02 -2.78
C VAL A 309 -28.84 -18.89 -3.76
N MET A 310 -29.74 -19.12 -4.73
CA MET A 310 -30.20 -18.13 -5.70
C MET A 310 -30.85 -16.92 -5.01
N THR A 311 -31.85 -17.18 -4.16
CA THR A 311 -32.61 -16.12 -3.48
C THR A 311 -31.72 -15.34 -2.52
N ALA A 312 -30.82 -16.01 -1.81
CA ALA A 312 -29.82 -15.36 -0.96
C ALA A 312 -28.92 -14.41 -1.77
N GLY A 313 -28.46 -14.83 -2.95
CA GLY A 313 -27.70 -13.97 -3.85
C GLY A 313 -28.49 -12.74 -4.32
N LEU A 314 -29.75 -12.93 -4.71
CA LEU A 314 -30.64 -11.84 -5.13
C LEU A 314 -30.93 -10.85 -3.99
N VAL A 315 -31.09 -11.35 -2.77
CA VAL A 315 -31.28 -10.51 -1.57
C VAL A 315 -30.02 -9.69 -1.26
N MET A 316 -28.83 -10.19 -1.57
CA MET A 316 -27.57 -9.45 -1.40
C MET A 316 -27.23 -8.49 -2.55
N LEU A 317 -27.97 -8.58 -3.66
CA LEU A 317 -27.76 -7.79 -4.86
C LEU A 317 -27.85 -6.26 -4.61
N PRO A 318 -28.80 -5.73 -3.81
CA PRO A 318 -28.84 -4.31 -3.45
C PRO A 318 -27.55 -3.80 -2.78
N SER A 319 -26.91 -4.61 -1.93
CA SER A 319 -25.67 -4.23 -1.24
C SER A 319 -24.50 -4.04 -2.20
N GLY A 320 -24.38 -4.90 -3.22
CA GLY A 320 -23.36 -4.73 -4.27
C GLY A 320 -23.68 -3.61 -5.25
N ILE A 321 -24.96 -3.42 -5.61
CA ILE A 321 -25.39 -2.24 -6.39
C ILE A 321 -25.03 -0.94 -5.65
N LEU A 322 -25.28 -0.90 -4.34
CA LEU A 322 -24.95 0.26 -3.52
C LEU A 322 -23.45 0.58 -3.56
N MET A 323 -22.57 -0.44 -3.54
CA MET A 323 -21.12 -0.22 -3.72
C MET A 323 -20.79 0.43 -5.07
N VAL A 324 -21.43 0.01 -6.15
CA VAL A 324 -21.19 0.55 -7.50
C VAL A 324 -21.69 1.98 -7.62
N ILE A 325 -22.92 2.23 -7.19
CA ILE A 325 -23.54 3.57 -7.23
C ILE A 325 -22.73 4.57 -6.39
N MET A 326 -22.10 4.10 -5.32
CA MET A 326 -21.34 4.94 -4.40
C MET A 326 -19.89 5.13 -4.85
N ALA A 327 -19.41 4.44 -5.88
CA ALA A 327 -18.06 4.59 -6.38
C ALA A 327 -17.76 6.01 -6.93
N PRO A 328 -18.60 6.61 -7.80
CA PRO A 328 -18.39 7.98 -8.25
C PRO A 328 -18.51 8.99 -7.11
N VAL A 329 -19.45 8.75 -6.17
CA VAL A 329 -19.62 9.57 -4.97
C VAL A 329 -18.35 9.54 -4.11
N ALA A 330 -17.76 8.36 -3.93
CA ALA A 330 -16.48 8.20 -3.24
C ALA A 330 -15.37 9.03 -3.90
N GLY A 331 -15.29 8.99 -5.24
CA GLY A 331 -14.35 9.83 -6.01
C GLY A 331 -14.50 11.32 -5.71
N VAL A 332 -15.74 11.83 -5.73
CA VAL A 332 -16.04 13.24 -5.39
C VAL A 332 -15.73 13.56 -3.93
N LEU A 333 -16.02 12.64 -3.01
CA LEU A 333 -15.69 12.84 -1.59
C LEU A 333 -14.17 12.87 -1.37
N VAL A 334 -13.41 12.04 -2.11
CA VAL A 334 -11.94 12.02 -2.05
C VAL A 334 -11.35 13.33 -2.56
N THR A 335 -11.86 13.88 -3.66
CA THR A 335 -11.39 15.18 -4.19
C THR A 335 -11.78 16.34 -3.28
N ARG A 336 -12.99 16.32 -2.70
CA ARG A 336 -13.51 17.41 -1.86
C ARG A 336 -12.99 17.43 -0.43
N PHE A 337 -12.92 16.27 0.23
CA PHE A 337 -12.58 16.16 1.66
C PHE A 337 -11.21 15.49 1.90
N GLY A 338 -10.58 14.98 0.85
CA GLY A 338 -9.32 14.26 0.91
C GLY A 338 -9.50 12.76 1.24
N PRO A 339 -8.61 11.89 0.74
CA PRO A 339 -8.73 10.43 0.88
C PRO A 339 -8.74 9.97 2.35
N ARG A 340 -7.98 10.64 3.23
CA ARG A 340 -7.96 10.33 4.67
C ARG A 340 -9.36 10.45 5.30
N ALA A 341 -10.08 11.54 5.03
CA ALA A 341 -11.40 11.75 5.61
C ALA A 341 -12.39 10.67 5.14
N VAL A 342 -12.29 10.29 3.86
CA VAL A 342 -13.14 9.25 3.26
C VAL A 342 -12.86 7.86 3.83
N ILE A 343 -11.59 7.50 4.10
CA ILE A 343 -11.27 6.23 4.78
C ILE A 343 -11.89 6.20 6.18
N ILE A 344 -11.76 7.30 6.95
CA ILE A 344 -12.32 7.38 8.31
C ILE A 344 -13.85 7.27 8.25
N SER A 345 -14.52 8.07 7.41
CA SER A 345 -15.98 8.04 7.32
C SER A 345 -16.49 6.69 6.81
N GLY A 346 -15.85 6.10 5.80
CA GLY A 346 -16.20 4.78 5.28
C GLY A 346 -16.04 3.69 6.33
N SER A 347 -14.95 3.73 7.09
CA SER A 347 -14.71 2.79 8.19
C SER A 347 -15.73 2.94 9.33
N LEU A 348 -16.12 4.17 9.68
CA LEU A 348 -17.16 4.41 10.68
C LEU A 348 -18.54 3.95 10.21
N ILE A 349 -18.91 4.23 8.95
CA ILE A 349 -20.15 3.74 8.33
C ILE A 349 -20.18 2.21 8.36
N MET A 350 -19.06 1.56 8.05
CA MET A 350 -18.92 0.11 8.12
C MET A 350 -19.13 -0.42 9.54
N ALA A 351 -18.56 0.24 10.55
CA ALA A 351 -18.77 -0.11 11.96
C ALA A 351 -20.26 0.01 12.36
N VAL A 352 -20.96 1.07 11.92
CA VAL A 352 -22.39 1.22 12.16
C VAL A 352 -23.20 0.10 11.50
N GLY A 353 -22.83 -0.32 10.28
CA GLY A 353 -23.45 -1.47 9.62
C GLY A 353 -23.32 -2.76 10.44
N PHE A 354 -22.13 -3.03 10.99
CA PHE A 354 -21.91 -4.19 11.86
C PHE A 354 -22.64 -4.11 13.20
N VAL A 355 -22.65 -2.95 13.86
CA VAL A 355 -23.45 -2.77 15.09
C VAL A 355 -24.93 -2.97 14.81
N GLY A 356 -25.41 -2.46 13.66
CA GLY A 356 -26.76 -2.71 13.18
C GLY A 356 -27.05 -4.21 13.00
N ARG A 357 -26.11 -4.99 12.47
CA ARG A 357 -26.26 -6.46 12.31
C ARG A 357 -26.44 -7.20 13.64
N VAL A 358 -25.91 -6.67 14.74
CA VAL A 358 -26.07 -7.26 16.09
C VAL A 358 -27.49 -7.10 16.61
N VAL A 359 -28.16 -5.98 16.29
CA VAL A 359 -29.46 -5.59 16.86
C VAL A 359 -30.62 -5.87 15.90
N TRP A 360 -30.42 -5.64 14.61
CA TRP A 360 -31.43 -5.75 13.56
C TRP A 360 -31.14 -6.95 12.65
N HIS A 361 -31.75 -8.07 12.99
CA HIS A 361 -31.57 -9.36 12.32
C HIS A 361 -32.87 -10.17 12.20
N SER A 362 -34.02 -9.57 12.53
CA SER A 362 -35.31 -10.28 12.60
C SER A 362 -35.99 -10.41 11.25
N SER A 363 -35.61 -9.54 10.29
CA SER A 363 -36.16 -9.54 8.94
C SER A 363 -35.06 -9.51 7.89
N VAL A 364 -35.36 -10.04 6.70
CA VAL A 364 -34.45 -10.01 5.55
C VAL A 364 -34.08 -8.56 5.20
N LEU A 365 -35.05 -7.64 5.28
CA LEU A 365 -34.82 -6.22 5.01
C LEU A 365 -33.78 -5.61 5.97
N GLU A 366 -33.84 -5.94 7.26
CA GLU A 366 -32.85 -5.50 8.24
C GLU A 366 -31.44 -6.00 7.88
N VAL A 367 -31.32 -7.26 7.44
CA VAL A 367 -30.03 -7.82 6.98
C VAL A 367 -29.52 -7.08 5.75
N VAL A 368 -30.39 -6.81 4.77
CA VAL A 368 -30.02 -6.07 3.55
C VAL A 368 -29.57 -4.64 3.86
N LEU A 369 -30.30 -3.91 4.71
CA LEU A 369 -29.96 -2.54 5.07
C LEU A 369 -28.63 -2.46 5.83
N THR A 370 -28.44 -3.33 6.82
CA THR A 370 -27.24 -3.32 7.67
C THR A 370 -25.99 -3.83 6.94
N SER A 371 -26.11 -4.90 6.15
CA SER A 371 -25.04 -5.39 5.28
C SER A 371 -24.71 -4.42 4.13
N GLY A 372 -25.74 -3.73 3.61
CA GLY A 372 -25.59 -2.67 2.61
C GLY A 372 -24.83 -1.47 3.17
N LEU A 373 -25.09 -1.09 4.43
CA LEU A 373 -24.34 -0.03 5.11
C LEU A 373 -22.86 -0.42 5.29
N ALA A 374 -22.59 -1.67 5.66
CA ALA A 374 -21.22 -2.20 5.71
C ALA A 374 -20.53 -2.22 4.34
N ALA A 375 -21.25 -2.59 3.28
CA ALA A 375 -20.77 -2.58 1.91
C ALA A 375 -20.49 -1.14 1.41
N LEU A 376 -21.35 -0.18 1.73
CA LEU A 376 -21.13 1.25 1.46
C LEU A 376 -19.83 1.74 2.11
N GLY A 377 -19.64 1.44 3.40
CA GLY A 377 -18.42 1.81 4.11
C GLY A 377 -17.17 1.22 3.48
N THR A 378 -17.24 -0.04 3.03
CA THR A 378 -16.17 -0.70 2.27
C THR A 378 -15.87 0.06 0.97
N ALA A 379 -16.89 0.40 0.18
CA ALA A 379 -16.72 1.09 -1.10
C ALA A 379 -15.99 2.43 -0.94
N LEU A 380 -16.37 3.23 0.07
CA LEU A 380 -15.71 4.49 0.38
C LEU A 380 -14.23 4.29 0.77
N ALA A 381 -13.96 3.35 1.68
CA ALA A 381 -12.60 3.09 2.17
C ALA A 381 -11.67 2.58 1.05
N PHE A 382 -12.11 1.59 0.26
CA PHE A 382 -11.32 1.02 -0.84
C PHE A 382 -11.16 1.94 -2.05
N ALA A 383 -12.06 2.91 -2.24
CA ALA A 383 -11.88 3.95 -3.24
C ALA A 383 -10.73 4.92 -2.87
N ALA A 384 -10.55 5.20 -1.58
CA ALA A 384 -9.61 6.21 -1.11
C ALA A 384 -8.18 5.69 -0.86
N MET A 385 -8.01 4.40 -0.53
CA MET A 385 -6.70 3.81 -0.21
C MET A 385 -5.69 3.87 -1.38
N PRO A 386 -6.04 3.46 -2.62
CA PRO A 386 -5.08 3.49 -3.73
C PRO A 386 -4.66 4.92 -4.06
N VAL A 387 -5.58 5.89 -3.99
CA VAL A 387 -5.28 7.33 -4.20
C VAL A 387 -4.24 7.83 -3.21
N LEU A 388 -4.37 7.46 -1.94
CA LEU A 388 -3.43 7.85 -0.90
C LEU A 388 -2.05 7.20 -1.04
N ILE A 389 -2.02 5.95 -1.53
CA ILE A 389 -0.78 5.24 -1.87
C ILE A 389 -0.09 5.93 -3.04
N MET A 390 -0.82 6.20 -4.13
CA MET A 390 -0.27 6.89 -5.31
C MET A 390 0.33 8.25 -4.97
N ALA A 391 -0.34 9.04 -4.12
CA ALA A 391 0.18 10.32 -3.65
C ALA A 391 1.46 10.21 -2.78
N SER A 392 1.82 9.00 -2.35
CA SER A 392 2.94 8.76 -1.43
C SER A 392 4.10 7.98 -2.05
N VAL A 393 3.97 7.54 -3.30
CA VAL A 393 4.95 6.71 -4.01
C VAL A 393 5.32 7.33 -5.36
N PRO A 394 6.57 7.13 -5.83
CA PRO A 394 7.01 7.57 -7.15
C PRO A 394 6.07 7.06 -8.26
N ILE A 395 5.93 7.82 -9.34
CA ILE A 395 5.08 7.42 -10.48
C ILE A 395 5.55 6.07 -11.06
N THR A 396 6.87 5.85 -11.06
CA THR A 396 7.57 4.63 -11.51
C THR A 396 7.35 3.38 -10.65
N GLU A 397 6.75 3.50 -9.46
CA GLU A 397 6.49 2.38 -8.53
C GLU A 397 5.00 2.17 -8.22
N THR A 398 4.13 2.77 -9.03
CA THR A 398 2.69 2.80 -8.79
C THR A 398 2.05 1.42 -8.80
N ALA A 399 2.39 0.56 -9.77
CA ALA A 399 1.79 -0.77 -9.82
C ALA A 399 2.28 -1.61 -8.64
N SER A 400 3.59 -1.59 -8.37
CA SER A 400 4.22 -2.32 -7.26
C SER A 400 3.58 -1.96 -5.90
N ALA A 401 3.39 -0.67 -5.63
CA ALA A 401 2.79 -0.20 -4.38
C ALA A 401 1.31 -0.61 -4.22
N ASN A 402 0.52 -0.51 -5.29
CA ASN A 402 -0.87 -0.98 -5.27
C ASN A 402 -0.98 -2.51 -5.28
N GLY A 403 0.01 -3.21 -5.84
CA GLY A 403 0.14 -4.66 -5.77
C GLY A 403 0.35 -5.11 -4.33
N LEU A 404 1.24 -4.46 -3.59
CA LEU A 404 1.41 -4.70 -2.15
C LEU A 404 0.12 -4.42 -1.38
N ASN A 405 -0.58 -3.33 -1.70
CA ASN A 405 -1.87 -3.02 -1.07
C ASN A 405 -2.90 -4.13 -1.28
N THR A 406 -3.00 -4.62 -2.52
CA THR A 406 -3.91 -5.72 -2.89
C THR A 406 -3.54 -7.00 -2.16
N LEU A 407 -2.25 -7.33 -2.05
CA LEU A 407 -1.76 -8.47 -1.27
C LEU A 407 -2.14 -8.37 0.21
N LEU A 408 -1.91 -7.21 0.84
CA LEU A 408 -2.24 -6.99 2.25
C LEU A 408 -3.74 -7.04 2.50
N ARG A 409 -4.55 -6.50 1.58
CA ARG A 409 -6.00 -6.67 1.59
C ARG A 409 -6.39 -8.16 1.56
N SER A 410 -5.78 -8.97 0.70
CA SER A 410 -6.03 -10.41 0.62
C SER A 410 -5.65 -11.16 1.91
N ILE A 411 -4.60 -10.73 2.62
CA ILE A 411 -4.28 -11.25 3.95
C ILE A 411 -5.42 -10.93 4.93
N GLY A 412 -5.99 -9.73 4.87
CA GLY A 412 -7.19 -9.36 5.63
C GLY A 412 -8.38 -10.28 5.35
N THR A 413 -8.70 -10.53 4.08
CA THR A 413 -9.81 -11.42 3.69
C THR A 413 -9.58 -12.86 4.12
N ALA A 414 -8.35 -13.39 3.97
CA ALA A 414 -8.01 -14.74 4.41
C ALA A 414 -8.14 -14.89 5.94
N SER A 415 -7.70 -13.87 6.69
CA SER A 415 -7.80 -13.83 8.14
C SER A 415 -9.26 -13.81 8.61
N ALA A 416 -10.14 -13.08 7.89
CA ALA A 416 -11.57 -13.08 8.15
C ALA A 416 -12.19 -14.45 7.91
N SER A 417 -11.88 -15.10 6.78
CA SER A 417 -12.37 -16.45 6.49
C SER A 417 -12.00 -17.44 7.59
N ALA A 418 -10.75 -17.41 8.03
CA ALA A 418 -10.23 -18.26 9.10
C ALA A 418 -10.93 -17.99 10.45
N MET A 419 -11.14 -16.72 10.80
CA MET A 419 -11.86 -16.36 12.02
C MET A 419 -13.32 -16.79 11.98
N VAL A 420 -14.03 -16.55 10.87
CA VAL A 420 -15.44 -16.94 10.72
C VAL A 420 -15.60 -18.45 10.89
N ALA A 421 -14.76 -19.24 10.22
CA ALA A 421 -14.77 -20.70 10.35
C ALA A 421 -14.51 -21.15 11.80
N ALA A 422 -13.49 -20.57 12.47
CA ALA A 422 -13.17 -20.93 13.86
C ALA A 422 -14.31 -20.58 14.83
N VAL A 423 -14.90 -19.40 14.71
CA VAL A 423 -16.02 -18.96 15.54
C VAL A 423 -17.24 -19.86 15.29
N PHE A 424 -17.56 -20.16 14.05
CA PHE A 424 -18.70 -21.03 13.72
C PHE A 424 -18.54 -22.46 14.25
N THR A 425 -17.32 -23.00 14.23
CA THR A 425 -17.03 -24.31 14.85
C THR A 425 -17.22 -24.28 16.36
N VAL A 426 -16.76 -23.22 17.05
CA VAL A 426 -16.88 -23.09 18.52
C VAL A 426 -18.32 -22.85 18.96
N PHE A 427 -19.09 -22.09 18.18
CA PHE A 427 -20.44 -21.67 18.51
C PHE A 427 -21.51 -22.46 17.75
N ALA A 428 -21.24 -23.70 17.35
CA ALA A 428 -22.22 -24.57 16.71
C ALA A 428 -23.15 -25.23 17.73
N ALA A 429 -24.44 -25.29 17.42
CA ALA A 429 -25.46 -25.98 18.22
C ALA A 429 -26.40 -26.79 17.31
N PRO A 430 -26.97 -27.90 17.80
CA PRO A 430 -27.92 -28.68 17.02
C PRO A 430 -29.23 -27.91 16.82
N VAL A 431 -29.77 -27.97 15.60
CA VAL A 431 -31.09 -27.43 15.22
C VAL A 431 -31.88 -28.53 14.50
N GLY A 432 -33.19 -28.60 14.76
CA GLY A 432 -34.10 -29.55 14.12
C GLY A 432 -33.69 -31.00 14.33
N ASP A 433 -33.40 -31.68 13.21
CA ASP A 433 -32.97 -33.07 13.09
C ASP A 433 -31.59 -33.38 13.73
N GLY A 434 -31.06 -32.48 14.57
CA GLY A 434 -29.75 -32.63 15.22
C GLY A 434 -28.58 -32.12 14.39
N THR A 435 -28.83 -31.43 13.28
CA THR A 435 -27.77 -30.84 12.44
C THR A 435 -27.09 -29.69 13.18
N LEU A 436 -25.76 -29.70 13.25
CA LEU A 436 -24.99 -28.65 13.91
C LEU A 436 -24.89 -27.42 13.00
N VAL A 437 -25.50 -26.32 13.42
CA VAL A 437 -25.41 -25.03 12.74
C VAL A 437 -24.84 -23.96 13.69
N PRO A 438 -24.16 -22.92 13.17
CA PRO A 438 -23.71 -21.80 14.00
C PRO A 438 -24.87 -21.16 14.76
N THR A 439 -24.66 -20.80 16.02
CA THR A 439 -25.62 -20.01 16.79
C THR A 439 -25.54 -18.53 16.42
N PHE A 440 -26.60 -17.77 16.69
CA PHE A 440 -26.58 -16.32 16.49
C PHE A 440 -25.48 -15.63 17.32
N THR A 441 -25.15 -16.14 18.50
CA THR A 441 -24.01 -15.67 19.30
C THR A 441 -22.69 -15.74 18.51
N GLY A 442 -22.48 -16.80 17.72
CA GLY A 442 -21.33 -16.89 16.82
C GLY A 442 -21.31 -15.79 15.77
N TYR A 443 -22.46 -15.47 15.18
CA TYR A 443 -22.60 -14.31 14.27
C TYR A 443 -22.30 -12.99 14.98
N GLN A 444 -22.82 -12.78 16.19
CA GLN A 444 -22.58 -11.58 16.97
C GLN A 444 -21.09 -11.38 17.28
N VAL A 445 -20.35 -12.45 17.61
CA VAL A 445 -18.90 -12.39 17.81
C VAL A 445 -18.22 -11.86 16.54
N ILE A 446 -18.58 -12.37 15.37
CA ILE A 446 -18.02 -11.92 14.08
C ILE A 446 -18.40 -10.46 13.79
N PHE A 447 -19.63 -10.05 14.10
CA PHE A 447 -20.04 -8.66 13.91
C PHE A 447 -19.28 -7.71 14.84
N TRP A 448 -18.99 -8.12 16.07
CA TRP A 448 -18.16 -7.33 16.99
C TRP A 448 -16.69 -7.27 16.55
N THR A 449 -16.11 -8.37 16.05
CA THR A 449 -14.74 -8.32 15.50
C THR A 449 -14.68 -7.49 14.22
N GLY A 450 -15.71 -7.55 13.37
CA GLY A 450 -15.87 -6.69 12.20
C GLY A 450 -15.97 -5.20 12.59
N THR A 451 -16.75 -4.88 13.62
CA THR A 451 -16.83 -3.53 14.20
C THR A 451 -15.47 -3.06 14.71
N LEU A 452 -14.78 -3.90 15.48
CA LEU A 452 -13.45 -3.58 16.01
C LEU A 452 -12.45 -3.32 14.88
N ALA A 453 -12.42 -4.18 13.86
CA ALA A 453 -11.55 -4.00 12.69
C ALA A 453 -11.85 -2.68 11.96
N ALA A 454 -13.13 -2.35 11.77
CA ALA A 454 -13.56 -1.09 11.16
C ALA A 454 -13.13 0.14 11.99
N LEU A 455 -13.31 0.10 13.32
CA LEU A 455 -12.87 1.18 14.20
C LEU A 455 -11.35 1.34 14.24
N LEU A 456 -10.60 0.23 14.23
CA LEU A 456 -9.14 0.25 14.13
C LEU A 456 -8.69 0.78 12.75
N ALA A 457 -9.42 0.51 11.67
CA ALA A 457 -9.16 1.09 10.35
C ALA A 457 -9.35 2.62 10.38
N ALA A 458 -10.43 3.10 11.01
CA ALA A 458 -10.66 4.53 11.21
C ALA A 458 -9.55 5.17 12.07
N MET A 459 -9.16 4.51 13.15
CA MET A 459 -8.11 4.96 14.06
C MET A 459 -6.75 5.04 13.36
N THR A 460 -6.35 4.00 12.63
CA THR A 460 -5.10 3.98 11.86
C THR A 460 -5.10 5.07 10.77
N ALA A 461 -6.23 5.26 10.08
CA ALA A 461 -6.40 6.34 9.12
C ALA A 461 -6.31 7.74 9.76
N ALA A 462 -6.72 7.91 11.02
CA ALA A 462 -6.59 9.18 11.74
C ALA A 462 -5.12 9.58 11.98
N PHE A 463 -4.18 8.65 11.99
CA PHE A 463 -2.75 8.93 12.15
C PHE A 463 -2.00 9.23 10.84
N ILE A 464 -2.72 9.20 9.70
CA ILE A 464 -2.17 9.54 8.38
C ILE A 464 -1.96 11.06 8.29
N ARG A 465 -0.77 11.50 7.85
CA ARG A 465 -0.43 12.92 7.74
C ARG A 465 -1.29 13.61 6.67
N ARG A 466 -1.76 14.84 6.96
CA ARG A 466 -2.37 15.69 5.94
C ARG A 466 -1.26 16.21 5.02
N PRO A 467 -1.44 16.24 3.70
CA PRO A 467 -0.57 17.02 2.83
C PRO A 467 -0.66 18.48 3.29
N THR A 468 0.45 19.06 3.73
CA THR A 468 0.52 20.49 4.01
C THR A 468 0.50 21.18 2.64
N ARG A 469 -0.62 21.79 2.25
CA ARG A 469 -0.55 22.85 1.23
C ARG A 469 0.38 23.91 1.82
N MET A 470 1.52 24.17 1.18
CA MET A 470 2.25 25.40 1.48
C MET A 470 1.25 26.52 1.28
N ARG A 471 0.89 27.19 2.37
CA ARG A 471 0.18 28.45 2.31
C ARG A 471 1.20 29.39 1.67
N GLU A 472 0.93 29.86 0.46
CA GLU A 472 1.59 31.04 -0.08
C GLU A 472 1.61 32.07 1.05
N GLU A 473 2.80 32.42 1.52
CA GLU A 473 2.95 33.58 2.38
C GLU A 473 2.59 34.80 1.54
N ASP A 474 1.41 35.35 1.80
CA ASP A 474 1.02 36.71 1.41
C ASP A 474 2.10 37.67 1.95
N GLY A 475 3.14 37.98 1.17
CA GLY A 475 4.20 38.84 1.67
C GLY A 475 5.38 39.20 0.75
N VAL A 476 5.55 38.57 -0.41
CA VAL A 476 6.63 38.97 -1.34
C VAL A 476 6.02 39.33 -2.70
N PRO A 477 6.08 40.61 -3.15
CA PRO A 477 5.65 40.94 -4.49
C PRO A 477 6.56 40.21 -5.48
N ALA A 478 5.97 39.32 -6.28
CA ALA A 478 6.65 38.65 -7.37
C ALA A 478 7.31 39.72 -8.28
N PRO A 479 8.54 39.50 -8.75
CA PRO A 479 9.16 40.39 -9.73
C PRO A 479 8.25 40.50 -10.95
N VAL A 480 7.95 41.74 -11.36
CA VAL A 480 7.13 42.05 -12.52
C VAL A 480 7.91 41.67 -13.78
N GLY A 481 7.83 40.39 -14.13
CA GLY A 481 8.18 39.83 -15.42
C GLY A 481 6.90 39.39 -16.13
N GLU A 482 6.86 39.62 -17.44
CA GLU A 482 5.77 39.34 -18.36
C GLU A 482 5.09 37.99 -18.05
N ARG A 483 3.81 38.04 -17.64
CA ARG A 483 3.00 36.84 -17.42
C ARG A 483 2.76 36.17 -18.77
N ILE A 484 3.64 35.27 -19.15
CA ILE A 484 3.35 34.26 -20.16
C ILE A 484 2.15 33.48 -19.62
N ARG A 485 1.04 33.51 -20.37
CA ARG A 485 -0.12 32.66 -20.09
C ARG A 485 0.33 31.21 -20.18
N VAL A 486 0.57 30.57 -19.04
CA VAL A 486 0.66 29.12 -18.94
C VAL A 486 -0.74 28.60 -19.26
N GLY A 487 -0.92 28.10 -20.48
CA GLY A 487 -2.09 27.34 -20.84
C GLY A 487 -2.13 26.09 -19.95
N VAL A 488 -3.27 25.81 -19.34
CA VAL A 488 -3.48 24.55 -18.61
C VAL A 488 -3.30 23.39 -19.61
N PRO A 489 -2.27 22.53 -19.51
CA PRO A 489 -2.14 21.40 -20.41
C PRO A 489 -2.84 20.20 -19.77
N GLY A 490 -4.03 19.89 -20.29
CA GLY A 490 -4.51 18.53 -20.28
C GLY A 490 -3.85 17.76 -21.44
N ASP A 491 -3.50 16.50 -21.19
CA ASP A 491 -3.23 15.48 -22.21
C ASP A 491 -1.82 15.48 -22.86
N GLN A 492 -0.75 15.67 -22.08
CA GLN A 492 0.64 15.53 -22.58
C GLN A 492 1.35 14.27 -22.03
N PRO A 493 2.18 13.60 -22.86
CA PRO A 493 2.91 12.39 -22.47
C PRO A 493 3.93 12.71 -21.37
N GLU A 494 3.92 11.93 -20.29
CA GLU A 494 4.94 12.05 -19.26
C GLU A 494 6.34 11.75 -19.85
N VAL A 495 7.18 12.78 -19.91
CA VAL A 495 8.59 12.69 -20.31
C VAL A 495 9.36 12.03 -19.19
N LEU A 496 9.92 10.85 -19.45
CA LEU A 496 10.76 10.16 -18.48
C LEU A 496 12.20 10.66 -18.58
N VAL A 497 12.68 11.23 -17.49
CA VAL A 497 14.01 11.81 -17.37
C VAL A 497 14.88 10.95 -16.48
N ARG A 498 16.13 10.76 -16.88
CA ARG A 498 17.06 9.85 -16.23
C ARG A 498 18.36 10.58 -15.94
N GLY A 499 18.86 10.39 -14.72
CA GLY A 499 20.13 10.97 -14.30
C GLY A 499 20.88 10.06 -13.35
N ARG A 500 22.06 10.51 -12.94
CA ARG A 500 22.89 9.82 -11.95
C ARG A 500 23.33 10.79 -10.87
N VAL A 501 23.32 10.34 -9.62
CA VAL A 501 23.89 11.07 -8.49
C VAL A 501 25.20 10.42 -8.09
N THR A 502 26.27 11.22 -8.04
CA THR A 502 27.60 10.80 -7.61
C THR A 502 28.14 11.72 -6.53
N GLY A 503 29.12 11.23 -5.76
CA GLY A 503 29.90 12.03 -4.83
C GLY A 503 31.16 12.64 -5.50
N PRO A 504 32.00 13.38 -4.76
CA PRO A 504 33.15 14.17 -5.25
C PRO A 504 34.28 13.37 -5.92
N LYS A 505 34.15 12.04 -6.03
CA LYS A 505 35.11 11.12 -6.64
C LYS A 505 34.44 10.18 -7.66
N GLY A 506 33.28 10.56 -8.19
CA GLY A 506 32.50 9.72 -9.10
C GLY A 506 31.89 8.48 -8.46
N ARG A 507 31.99 8.33 -7.13
CA ARG A 507 31.36 7.22 -6.40
C ARG A 507 29.84 7.37 -6.49
N PRO A 508 29.11 6.34 -6.92
CA PRO A 508 27.67 6.44 -7.02
C PRO A 508 27.01 6.56 -5.65
N MET A 509 26.11 7.54 -5.52
CA MET A 509 25.38 7.82 -4.29
C MET A 509 24.15 6.91 -4.22
N ARG A 510 24.16 5.98 -3.28
CA ARG A 510 23.05 5.04 -3.06
C ARG A 510 21.96 5.72 -2.24
N HIS A 511 20.70 5.48 -2.60
CA HIS A 511 19.53 5.99 -1.87
C HIS A 511 19.43 7.52 -1.75
N ALA A 512 20.14 8.26 -2.61
CA ALA A 512 19.88 9.67 -2.78
C ALA A 512 18.45 9.85 -3.33
N VAL A 513 17.77 10.89 -2.90
CA VAL A 513 16.41 11.23 -3.32
C VAL A 513 16.51 12.41 -4.27
N ALA A 514 16.08 12.21 -5.51
CA ALA A 514 15.89 13.26 -6.51
C ALA A 514 14.41 13.66 -6.53
N THR A 515 14.11 14.94 -6.42
CA THR A 515 12.76 15.50 -6.40
C THR A 515 12.67 16.59 -7.45
N VAL A 516 11.66 16.54 -8.32
CA VAL A 516 11.37 17.58 -9.29
C VAL A 516 10.21 18.43 -8.81
N LEU A 517 10.37 19.73 -8.94
CA LEU A 517 9.35 20.73 -8.69
C LEU A 517 9.21 21.60 -9.95
N GLN A 518 8.00 22.10 -10.21
CA GLN A 518 7.81 23.19 -11.16
C GLN A 518 8.49 24.47 -10.63
N PRO A 519 8.80 25.46 -11.50
CA PRO A 519 9.40 26.73 -11.07
C PRO A 519 8.59 27.51 -10.03
N ASP A 520 7.28 27.28 -9.95
CA ASP A 520 6.37 27.84 -8.93
C ASP A 520 6.41 27.09 -7.58
N GLY A 521 7.20 26.01 -7.49
CA GLY A 521 7.35 25.17 -6.31
C GLY A 521 6.36 24.01 -6.21
N GLU A 522 5.46 23.83 -7.19
CA GLU A 522 4.55 22.68 -7.20
C GLU A 522 5.34 21.38 -7.38
N HIS A 523 5.01 20.36 -6.59
CA HIS A 523 5.66 19.07 -6.68
C HIS A 523 5.23 18.29 -7.92
N VAL A 524 6.21 17.80 -8.70
CA VAL A 524 5.97 17.02 -9.93
C VAL A 524 6.13 15.52 -9.66
N ASP A 525 7.35 15.07 -9.39
CA ASP A 525 7.66 13.66 -9.09
C ASP A 525 8.94 13.57 -8.23
N TRP A 526 9.21 12.40 -7.67
CA TRP A 526 10.46 12.12 -6.98
C TRP A 526 10.84 10.64 -7.09
N GLY A 527 12.14 10.36 -7.03
CA GLY A 527 12.70 9.03 -7.17
C GLY A 527 13.91 8.83 -6.28
N ARG A 528 14.29 7.57 -6.05
CA ARG A 528 15.53 7.22 -5.34
C ARG A 528 16.56 6.66 -6.30
N THR A 529 17.83 6.89 -5.97
CA THR A 529 18.92 6.27 -6.70
C THR A 529 19.12 4.81 -6.33
N ASP A 530 19.46 4.01 -7.35
CA ASP A 530 19.88 2.62 -7.19
C ASP A 530 21.33 2.51 -6.65
N ASN A 531 21.87 1.28 -6.60
CA ASN A 531 23.23 1.04 -6.10
C ASN A 531 24.34 1.61 -6.99
N GLU A 532 24.01 2.01 -8.22
CA GLU A 532 24.90 2.66 -9.18
C GLU A 532 24.63 4.17 -9.29
N GLY A 533 23.80 4.71 -8.39
CA GLY A 533 23.49 6.13 -8.29
C GLY A 533 22.47 6.61 -9.31
N ARG A 534 21.84 5.74 -10.09
CA ARG A 534 20.91 6.13 -11.16
C ARG A 534 19.51 6.35 -10.62
N PHE A 535 18.80 7.36 -11.13
CA PHE A 535 17.39 7.62 -10.83
C PHE A 535 16.59 7.88 -12.11
N ALA A 536 15.26 7.78 -12.01
CA ALA A 536 14.34 8.16 -13.07
C ALA A 536 13.16 8.94 -12.47
N LEU A 537 12.71 9.98 -13.18
CA LEU A 537 11.65 10.91 -12.79
C LEU A 537 10.72 11.10 -13.98
N ALA A 538 9.41 11.14 -13.75
CA ALA A 538 8.42 11.44 -14.78
C ALA A 538 8.02 12.92 -14.72
N LEU A 539 7.99 13.59 -15.88
CA LEU A 539 7.66 15.01 -16.03
C LEU A 539 6.45 15.20 -16.95
N PRO A 540 5.57 16.18 -16.72
CA PRO A 540 4.39 16.40 -17.57
C PRO A 540 4.74 16.83 -19.01
N GLU A 541 5.82 17.60 -19.19
CA GLU A 541 6.33 18.03 -20.49
C GLU A 541 7.83 18.34 -20.42
N GLU A 542 8.49 18.44 -21.58
CA GLU A 542 9.86 18.95 -21.64
C GLU A 542 9.88 20.43 -21.24
N GLY A 543 10.81 20.82 -20.38
CA GLY A 543 10.82 22.19 -19.89
C GLY A 543 11.79 22.44 -18.74
N THR A 544 11.67 23.63 -18.16
CA THR A 544 12.50 24.08 -17.04
C THR A 544 11.89 23.64 -15.72
N TYR A 545 12.66 22.91 -14.92
CA TYR A 545 12.24 22.43 -13.60
C TYR A 545 13.28 22.74 -12.53
N VAL A 546 12.85 22.73 -11.27
CA VAL A 546 13.75 22.74 -10.12
C VAL A 546 14.01 21.31 -9.70
N LEU A 547 15.26 20.86 -9.81
CA LEU A 547 15.71 19.53 -9.41
C LEU A 547 16.45 19.61 -8.08
N VAL A 548 15.87 18.99 -7.06
CA VAL A 548 16.44 18.91 -5.72
C VAL A 548 16.92 17.49 -5.45
N VAL A 549 18.22 17.31 -5.28
CA VAL A 549 18.83 16.04 -4.88
C VAL A 549 19.32 16.12 -3.44
N SER A 550 18.89 15.17 -2.63
CA SER A 550 19.33 15.05 -1.24
C SER A 550 19.87 13.65 -0.96
N ALA A 551 20.90 13.56 -0.13
CA ALA A 551 21.42 12.29 0.36
C ALA A 551 21.85 12.44 1.82
N GLU A 552 21.80 11.34 2.56
CA GLU A 552 22.16 11.32 3.98
C GLU A 552 23.62 11.75 4.20
N GLY A 553 23.84 12.74 5.06
CA GLY A 553 25.16 13.32 5.32
C GLY A 553 25.68 14.28 4.23
N TRP A 554 24.85 14.65 3.25
CA TRP A 554 25.19 15.60 2.18
C TRP A 554 24.26 16.81 2.17
N ALA A 555 24.80 17.97 1.81
CA ALA A 555 24.00 19.15 1.60
C ALA A 555 23.10 18.91 0.37
N PRO A 556 21.80 19.26 0.43
CA PRO A 556 20.93 19.12 -0.72
C PRO A 556 21.46 20.01 -1.86
N HIS A 557 21.52 19.44 -3.05
CA HIS A 557 21.83 20.16 -4.28
C HIS A 557 20.50 20.54 -4.94
N SER A 558 20.29 21.83 -5.17
CA SER A 558 19.14 22.34 -5.91
C SER A 558 19.65 23.08 -7.14
N SER A 559 19.12 22.76 -8.30
CA SER A 559 19.44 23.45 -9.55
C SER A 559 18.19 23.59 -10.41
N ILE A 560 18.15 24.67 -11.18
CA ILE A 560 17.16 24.82 -12.24
C ILE A 560 17.76 24.14 -13.48
N VAL A 561 17.06 23.16 -14.03
CA VAL A 561 17.55 22.33 -15.13
C VAL A 561 16.48 22.28 -16.22
N GLU A 562 16.88 22.43 -17.48
CA GLU A 562 16.05 22.03 -18.61
C GLU A 562 16.09 20.52 -18.74
N LEU A 563 14.94 19.88 -18.55
CA LEU A 563 14.80 18.44 -18.58
C LEU A 563 14.01 18.05 -19.83
N SER A 564 14.60 17.16 -20.63
CA SER A 564 14.02 16.61 -21.86
C SER A 564 14.12 15.08 -21.86
N ALA A 565 13.43 14.41 -22.77
CA ALA A 565 13.39 12.94 -22.80
C ALA A 565 14.80 12.33 -22.84
N ASP A 566 15.07 11.36 -21.94
CA ASP A 566 16.32 10.60 -21.84
C ASP A 566 17.61 11.36 -21.41
N GLU A 567 17.59 12.66 -21.14
CA GLU A 567 18.76 13.42 -20.65
C GLU A 567 18.52 14.16 -19.31
N CYS A 568 19.27 13.80 -18.28
CA CYS A 568 19.57 14.66 -17.13
C CYS A 568 21.07 14.57 -16.84
N ALA A 569 21.70 15.73 -16.66
CA ALA A 569 23.11 15.81 -16.30
C ALA A 569 23.39 15.04 -14.98
N ASP A 570 24.57 14.43 -14.89
CA ASP A 570 25.04 13.77 -13.67
C ASP A 570 25.17 14.81 -12.54
N ILE A 571 24.47 14.57 -11.44
CA ILE A 571 24.46 15.45 -10.28
C ILE A 571 25.55 15.01 -9.32
N VAL A 572 26.50 15.89 -9.08
CA VAL A 572 27.59 15.65 -8.12
C VAL A 572 27.23 16.34 -6.81
N LEU A 573 26.98 15.55 -5.76
CA LEU A 573 26.90 16.08 -4.40
C LEU A 573 28.33 16.40 -3.95
N THR A 574 28.64 17.69 -3.83
CA THR A 574 30.00 18.17 -3.56
C THR A 574 30.24 18.49 -2.08
N ARG A 575 29.21 18.90 -1.34
CA ARG A 575 29.32 19.33 0.06
C ARG A 575 28.79 18.27 1.01
N ARG A 576 29.69 17.65 1.77
CA ARG A 576 29.34 16.80 2.90
C ARG A 576 28.95 17.69 4.07
N LEU A 577 27.86 17.37 4.76
CA LEU A 577 27.48 18.07 5.99
C LEU A 577 28.37 17.56 7.13
N LEU A 578 28.89 18.49 7.93
CA LEU A 578 29.81 18.20 9.02
C LEU A 578 29.30 18.79 10.34
N LEU A 579 29.55 18.07 11.42
CA LEU A 579 29.59 18.62 12.77
C LEU A 579 31.06 18.93 13.07
N ALA A 580 31.39 20.19 13.26
CA ALA A 580 32.74 20.62 13.60
C ALA A 580 32.74 21.43 14.90
N GLY A 581 33.91 21.72 15.45
CA GLY A 581 34.03 22.58 16.61
C GLY A 581 35.43 22.52 17.19
N GLN A 582 35.68 23.35 18.19
CA GLN A 582 36.90 23.28 18.99
C GLN A 582 36.65 22.66 20.35
N VAL A 583 37.63 21.87 20.79
CA VAL A 583 37.77 21.41 22.16
C VAL A 583 38.76 22.31 22.87
N THR A 584 38.32 22.92 23.96
CA THR A 584 39.15 23.76 24.81
C THR A 584 39.17 23.24 26.24
N ASP A 585 40.17 23.63 27.01
CA ASP A 585 40.19 23.58 28.47
C ASP A 585 40.57 24.97 28.96
N ASP A 586 39.66 25.63 29.67
CA ASP A 586 39.83 27.00 30.17
C ASP A 586 40.10 28.01 29.05
N GLY A 587 39.46 27.79 27.91
CA GLY A 587 39.60 28.61 26.70
C GLY A 587 40.84 28.32 25.84
N GLU A 588 41.76 27.46 26.29
CA GLU A 588 42.93 27.05 25.50
C GLU A 588 42.62 25.78 24.67
N PRO A 589 42.93 25.74 23.36
CA PRO A 589 42.64 24.56 22.53
C PRO A 589 43.47 23.34 22.92
N ILE A 590 42.83 22.16 22.99
CA ILE A 590 43.51 20.90 23.35
C ILE A 590 43.32 19.83 22.28
N GLY A 591 44.43 19.29 21.79
CA GLY A 591 44.46 18.16 20.88
C GLY A 591 44.48 16.78 21.54
N GLY A 592 44.18 15.75 20.77
CA GLY A 592 44.16 14.35 21.24
C GLY A 592 42.89 13.97 22.03
N VAL A 593 41.96 14.91 22.24
CA VAL A 593 40.69 14.67 22.92
C VAL A 593 39.76 13.87 22.02
N MET A 594 39.22 12.76 22.53
CA MET A 594 38.25 11.96 21.79
C MET A 594 36.86 12.60 21.91
N ILE A 595 36.20 12.77 20.77
CA ILE A 595 34.84 13.27 20.66
C ILE A 595 33.94 12.11 20.25
N ALA A 596 32.94 11.80 21.07
CA ALA A 596 31.93 10.79 20.79
C ALA A 596 30.56 11.45 20.62
N LEU A 597 29.85 11.08 19.56
CA LEU A 597 28.48 11.50 19.31
C LEU A 597 27.56 10.30 19.52
N ILE A 598 26.65 10.43 20.49
CA ILE A 598 25.70 9.37 20.86
C ILE A 598 24.31 9.96 20.78
N LYS A 599 23.38 9.26 20.16
CA LYS A 599 21.97 9.66 20.10
C LYS A 599 21.38 9.66 21.50
N HIS A 600 20.40 10.52 21.77
CA HIS A 600 19.75 10.56 23.09
C HIS A 600 19.13 9.19 23.50
N SER A 601 18.88 8.29 22.55
CA SER A 601 18.44 6.92 22.80
C SER A 601 19.56 5.94 23.21
N GLY A 602 20.82 6.38 23.30
CA GLY A 602 21.99 5.55 23.59
C GLY A 602 22.65 4.90 22.37
N GLU A 603 22.16 5.19 21.15
CA GLU A 603 22.71 4.63 19.91
C GLU A 603 23.97 5.40 19.49
N TYR A 604 25.06 4.69 19.19
CA TYR A 604 26.32 5.28 18.73
C TYR A 604 26.20 5.92 17.35
N ALA A 605 26.59 7.20 17.20
CA ALA A 605 26.49 7.93 15.94
C ALA A 605 27.87 8.20 15.28
N GLY A 606 28.95 8.28 16.04
CA GLY A 606 30.30 8.40 15.51
C GLY A 606 31.32 8.93 16.52
N THR A 607 32.60 8.85 16.19
CA THR A 607 33.70 9.43 16.97
C THR A 607 34.71 10.14 16.07
N ALA A 608 35.37 11.16 16.63
CA ALA A 608 36.49 11.88 16.06
C ALA A 608 37.52 12.16 17.16
N THR A 609 38.71 12.59 16.77
CA THR A 609 39.73 13.08 17.70
C THR A 609 40.07 14.50 17.33
N ALA A 610 40.16 15.38 18.32
CA ALA A 610 40.62 16.75 18.13
C ALA A 610 42.08 16.76 17.67
N ASP A 611 42.40 17.57 16.66
CA ASP A 611 43.77 17.79 16.21
C ASP A 611 44.56 18.67 17.19
N ASP A 612 45.84 18.91 16.92
CA ASP A 612 46.73 19.69 17.80
C ASP A 612 46.27 21.15 18.01
N THR A 613 45.30 21.64 17.22
CA THR A 613 44.66 22.96 17.37
C THR A 613 43.31 22.90 18.09
N GLY A 614 42.98 21.74 18.68
CA GLY A 614 41.72 21.46 19.34
C GLY A 614 40.54 21.29 18.38
N HIS A 615 40.74 21.34 17.07
CA HIS A 615 39.65 21.25 16.09
C HIS A 615 39.25 19.81 15.85
N PHE A 616 37.95 19.54 15.78
CA PHE A 616 37.42 18.22 15.41
C PHE A 616 36.39 18.32 14.29
N GLU A 617 36.26 17.24 13.51
CA GLU A 617 35.24 17.11 12.48
C GLU A 617 34.60 15.72 12.49
N LEU A 618 33.27 15.70 12.44
CA LEU A 618 32.43 14.53 12.37
C LEU A 618 31.50 14.66 11.15
N GLY A 619 31.19 13.53 10.50
CA GLY A 619 30.10 13.51 9.53
C GLY A 619 28.77 13.85 10.23
N LEU A 620 27.98 14.78 9.68
CA LEU A 620 26.71 15.15 10.29
C LEU A 620 25.74 13.95 10.22
N PRO A 621 25.26 13.43 11.37
CA PRO A 621 24.30 12.32 11.37
C PRO A 621 22.91 12.79 10.93
N PRO A 622 21.93 11.88 10.75
CA PRO A 622 20.54 12.25 10.47
C PRO A 622 19.97 13.23 11.49
N ALA A 623 19.01 14.05 11.08
CA ALA A 623 18.35 15.00 11.96
C ALA A 623 17.80 14.31 13.22
N GLY A 624 18.08 14.88 14.39
CA GLY A 624 17.79 14.25 15.68
C GLY A 624 18.47 14.91 16.86
N ARG A 625 18.21 14.41 18.07
CA ARG A 625 18.86 14.85 19.31
C ARG A 625 20.00 13.92 19.68
N TYR A 626 21.16 14.50 19.92
CA TYR A 626 22.41 13.82 20.24
C TYR A 626 23.07 14.43 21.48
N VAL A 627 23.94 13.65 22.09
CA VAL A 627 24.88 14.04 23.13
C VAL A 627 26.26 13.94 22.51
N LEU A 628 26.95 15.08 22.43
CA LEU A 628 28.35 15.17 22.03
C LEU A 628 29.18 15.15 23.31
N THR A 629 30.06 14.16 23.46
CA THR A 629 30.90 13.98 24.64
C THR A 629 32.37 14.08 24.25
N ALA A 630 33.09 15.01 24.84
CA ALA A 630 34.55 15.05 24.80
C ALA A 630 35.11 14.24 25.97
N VAL A 631 36.13 13.43 25.69
CA VAL A 631 36.83 12.58 26.64
C VAL A 631 38.32 12.77 26.41
N ASP A 632 38.99 13.38 27.39
CA ASP A 632 40.44 13.41 27.44
C ASP A 632 40.94 12.22 28.28
N HIS A 633 41.51 11.23 27.59
CA HIS A 633 42.06 10.03 28.23
C HIS A 633 43.37 10.28 28.99
N ALA A 634 44.07 11.39 28.73
CA ALA A 634 45.29 11.71 29.45
C ALA A 634 45.00 12.27 30.85
N THR A 635 43.88 12.98 31.01
CA THR A 635 43.50 13.65 32.27
C THR A 635 42.26 13.06 32.93
N ASP A 636 41.63 12.04 32.32
CA ASP A 636 40.33 11.45 32.72
C ASP A 636 39.19 12.48 32.82
N ARG A 637 39.30 13.60 32.11
CA ARG A 637 38.26 14.64 32.06
C ARG A 637 37.27 14.38 30.95
N THR A 638 36.01 14.69 31.21
CA THR A 638 34.95 14.59 30.20
C THR A 638 34.00 15.77 30.29
N ALA A 639 33.47 16.20 29.14
CA ALA A 639 32.40 17.18 29.06
C ALA A 639 31.37 16.72 28.02
N SER A 640 30.09 17.01 28.25
CA SER A 640 29.01 16.61 27.34
C SER A 640 28.07 17.76 27.04
N ARG A 641 27.66 17.90 25.78
CA ARG A 641 26.66 18.89 25.34
C ARG A 641 25.55 18.23 24.53
N LEU A 642 24.32 18.68 24.78
CA LEU A 642 23.17 18.31 23.96
C LEU A 642 23.18 19.11 22.65
N LEU A 643 22.99 18.39 21.55
CA LEU A 643 22.93 18.94 20.20
C LEU A 643 21.63 18.49 19.52
N THR A 644 20.94 19.43 18.86
CA THR A 644 19.85 19.10 17.93
C THR A 644 20.34 19.33 16.52
N VAL A 645 20.45 18.26 15.74
CA VAL A 645 20.85 18.30 14.33
C VAL A 645 19.61 18.53 13.48
N LEU A 646 19.63 19.60 12.66
CA LEU A 646 18.52 20.01 11.81
C LEU A 646 18.78 19.82 10.30
N GLY A 647 19.90 19.18 9.92
CA GLY A 647 20.23 18.91 8.51
C GLY A 647 21.06 19.99 7.82
N ALA A 648 21.79 20.81 8.59
CA ALA A 648 22.81 21.74 8.11
C ALA A 648 24.11 21.52 8.90
N SER A 649 25.27 21.81 8.29
CA SER A 649 26.55 21.75 8.99
C SER A 649 26.46 22.62 10.23
N THR A 650 26.91 22.08 11.36
CA THR A 650 26.78 22.73 12.66
C THR A 650 28.16 22.83 13.28
N THR A 651 28.48 23.97 13.87
CA THR A 651 29.64 24.15 14.72
C THR A 651 29.22 24.13 16.19
N LEU A 652 29.89 23.32 17.01
CA LEU A 652 29.62 23.23 18.44
C LEU A 652 30.90 23.01 19.22
N ASP A 653 31.37 24.07 19.89
CA ASP A 653 32.55 24.00 20.74
C ASP A 653 32.23 23.33 22.09
N ILE A 654 33.21 22.61 22.63
CA ILE A 654 33.15 21.98 23.95
C ILE A 654 34.34 22.44 24.77
N ASP A 655 34.05 22.97 25.95
CA ASP A 655 35.05 23.26 26.98
C ASP A 655 35.01 22.15 28.05
N LEU A 656 36.18 21.62 28.39
CA LEU A 656 36.35 20.60 29.44
C LEU A 656 36.17 21.16 30.86
N VAL A 657 36.09 22.48 31.02
CA VAL A 657 35.84 23.14 32.32
C VAL A 657 34.39 22.96 32.75
N THR A 658 34.10 21.83 33.39
CA THR A 658 33.01 21.75 34.38
C THR A 658 33.41 20.89 35.56
N VAL A 659 34.02 21.54 36.56
CA VAL A 659 34.12 21.02 37.92
C VAL A 659 32.72 20.96 38.51
N ILE A 660 32.10 19.79 38.56
CA ILE A 660 31.00 19.56 39.52
C ILE A 660 31.67 19.52 40.92
N PRO A 661 31.36 20.45 41.84
CA PRO A 661 31.96 20.39 43.17
C PRO A 661 31.50 19.12 43.88
N ARG A 662 32.43 18.37 44.47
CA ARG A 662 32.10 17.27 45.40
C ARG A 662 31.20 17.84 46.51
N GLN A 663 30.02 17.26 46.64
CA GLN A 663 29.06 17.57 47.69
C GLN A 663 29.64 17.13 49.05
N GLY A 664 30.19 18.08 49.82
CA GLY A 664 30.70 17.78 51.15
C GLY A 664 31.55 18.90 51.75
N ASP A 665 30.95 20.06 52.05
CA ASP A 665 31.07 20.70 53.37
C ASP A 665 30.19 21.96 53.39
N ARG A 666 29.09 21.93 54.16
CA ARG A 666 28.31 23.12 54.51
C ARG A 666 27.99 23.05 55.99
N THR A 667 28.93 23.47 56.81
CA THR A 667 28.67 23.96 58.17
C THR A 667 28.65 25.49 58.12
N GLY A 668 27.57 26.10 58.60
CA GLY A 668 27.45 27.56 58.79
C GLY A 668 26.14 28.16 58.29
N ALA A 669 25.20 28.38 59.22
CA ALA A 669 23.91 29.06 59.02
C ALA A 669 24.04 30.60 59.28
N PRO A 670 22.96 31.41 59.33
CA PRO A 670 22.60 32.39 58.29
C PRO A 670 22.55 33.86 58.77
N GLY A 671 22.53 34.83 57.85
CA GLY A 671 22.29 36.24 58.14
C GLY A 671 21.57 36.95 56.99
N GLY A 672 20.40 37.52 57.26
CA GLY A 672 19.50 38.14 56.28
C GLY A 672 19.62 39.68 56.17
N VAL A 673 18.48 40.30 55.76
CA VAL A 673 18.18 41.75 55.63
C VAL A 673 18.53 42.31 54.23
N SER A 674 17.76 43.15 53.52
CA SER A 674 16.36 43.64 53.56
C SER A 674 16.09 44.46 52.26
N THR A 675 14.80 44.62 51.98
CA THR A 675 14.07 45.38 50.94
C THR A 675 14.49 46.84 50.69
N SER A 676 14.27 47.35 49.46
CA SER A 676 13.41 48.54 49.21
C SER A 676 13.12 48.79 47.71
N LEU A 677 11.85 49.11 47.43
CA LEU A 677 11.28 49.62 46.17
C LEU A 677 11.61 51.11 45.95
N PRO A 678 11.33 51.64 44.74
CA PRO A 678 10.36 52.74 44.71
C PRO A 678 9.31 52.63 43.59
N ARG A 679 8.20 53.36 43.85
CA ARG A 679 6.96 53.50 43.06
C ARG A 679 7.15 54.37 41.80
N GLY A 680 6.34 54.05 40.80
CA GLY A 680 6.00 54.86 39.62
C GLY A 680 4.98 54.10 38.79
#